data_AF-A0A9D8UQZ9-F1
#
_entry.id   AF-A0A9D8UQZ9-F1
#
_cell.length_a   1.000
_cell.length_b   1.000
_cell.length_c   1.000
_cell.angle_alpha   90.00
_cell.angle_beta   90.00
_cell.angle_gamma   90.00
#
_symmetry.space_group_name_H-M   'P 1'
#
loop_
_entity.id
_entity.type
_entity.pdbx_description
1 polymer ?
#
loop_
_entity_poly.entity_id
_entity_poly.type
_entity_poly.pdbx_seq_one_letter_code
_entity_poly.pdbx_strand_id
1 'polypeptide(L)'
;MELLFLLVLLVLMAGALASGYPVAFALPGSAILSVLIAAICGYLFAGNVDAYFAQGGPGQWLSAGVTNLRGVYWEPERDTLIAIPLFVFMGIMLQRSRIAEDLLIAMAQLFGPIPGGLGISVVFVGALLAATTGIVGATVVAMGLISLPAMLRNNYSQSLATGTIAASGTLGQIIPPSIVLIILADQLASAADQAGTARTALYKAATGELTMPSTFNVTPTSAGEMFLGAFIPGLVLVGLYMVFILVRALINPKVAPAVPYEGKYDAGFAGRVLLALVPPLALIFIVLGSIIGGIATVNQAGAIGAAGALIMAGYKLHDGKGLRPYYPALIAIASLVFMALIRTQFDVNVKAIETDRDMLGVVLMAVALALLVVALVWSSLRAIRIDNTMYGVMVETAKTTSLVFIILLGAAMLTAAFRSFGGEELVREFLTGLPGGFWFQFFVVMAVIFVLGFFLDFIEIAVVVVPIVAPILLADPGANVTAVWLGVMIGLNIQTSFLTPPFGFALFYLRGVAPAVVKTIQIYRGVIAFILLQLVALAIVAYAPPLVNYLPSRVALLSETSPPPRNPSLQYCVDRYVFETLDTDGDRIRGLLVSAEGLDLSVLPERFRNRLADSFDEADSVFGLVGDVRTAEQAVIDATPAYRPLHNTVRDIERDIRRHEAEITELRTRISRLRGDDPDIVERRDRLSTHLEELEAEKAQLEAQIPEEWDGVHDEFAKLTRAETQAGNAYRRAADNAYRPVSDVVALLRGVEPLEALRASIAELQPEIEGGDPADLADRLAELQSQSDAIEGASDVRSGLGDARRALEEETPDRATASEGVAEALAAADEELAWREPAAADLLPVLGPYEEAIRTNIGLRQLPRFPREQALYVASCNASHRDISLNF
;
A
#
# COMPACT_ATOMS: atom_id res chain seq x y z
N MET A 1 -7.81 -34.42 20.59
CA MET A 1 -6.43 -34.91 20.37
C MET A 1 -5.62 -33.97 19.49
N GLU A 2 -6.23 -33.29 18.52
CA GLU A 2 -5.57 -32.23 17.73
C GLU A 2 -4.94 -31.13 18.59
N LEU A 3 -5.66 -30.61 19.59
CA LEU A 3 -5.13 -29.62 20.55
C LEU A 3 -3.89 -30.11 21.32
N LEU A 4 -3.73 -31.43 21.51
CA LEU A 4 -2.52 -31.98 22.13
C LEU A 4 -1.32 -31.81 21.19
N PHE A 5 -1.47 -32.09 19.89
CA PHE A 5 -0.39 -31.92 18.93
C PHE A 5 -0.11 -30.44 18.63
N LEU A 6 -1.13 -29.58 18.71
CA LEU A 6 -0.96 -28.13 18.73
C LEU A 6 -0.11 -27.68 19.94
N LEU A 7 -0.40 -28.21 21.14
CA LEU A 7 0.41 -27.96 22.33
C LEU A 7 1.84 -28.48 22.15
N VAL A 8 2.02 -29.69 21.59
CA VAL A 8 3.34 -30.27 21.30
C VAL A 8 4.11 -29.37 20.33
N LEU A 9 3.47 -28.87 19.27
CA LEU A 9 4.07 -27.89 18.35
C LEU A 9 4.56 -26.66 19.11
N LEU A 10 3.70 -26.04 19.93
CA LEU A 10 4.04 -24.84 20.71
C LEU A 10 5.16 -25.10 21.72
N VAL A 11 5.15 -26.25 22.41
CA VAL A 11 6.19 -26.63 23.38
C VAL A 11 7.52 -26.90 22.70
N LEU A 12 7.51 -27.61 21.56
CA LEU A 12 8.71 -27.85 20.77
C LEU A 12 9.30 -26.54 20.25
N MET A 13 8.46 -25.65 19.73
CA MET A 13 8.85 -24.34 19.26
C MET A 13 9.42 -23.50 20.41
N ALA A 14 8.67 -23.33 21.50
CA ALA A 14 9.10 -22.54 22.66
C ALA A 14 10.37 -23.11 23.30
N GLY A 15 10.48 -24.44 23.41
CA GLY A 15 11.68 -25.11 23.93
C GLY A 15 12.90 -24.90 23.04
N ALA A 16 12.74 -25.02 21.71
CA ALA A 16 13.82 -24.76 20.77
C ALA A 16 14.28 -23.29 20.83
N LEU A 17 13.34 -22.34 20.86
CA LEU A 17 13.64 -20.91 20.97
C LEU A 17 14.32 -20.57 22.32
N ALA A 18 13.80 -21.09 23.43
CA ALA A 18 14.36 -20.86 24.77
C ALA A 18 15.76 -21.45 24.93
N SER A 19 16.09 -22.51 24.20
CA SER A 19 17.44 -23.09 24.18
C SER A 19 18.47 -22.22 23.43
N GLY A 20 18.02 -21.15 22.77
CA GLY A 20 18.86 -20.31 21.91
C GLY A 20 19.16 -20.95 20.55
N TYR A 21 18.38 -21.97 20.15
CA TYR A 21 18.54 -22.59 18.84
C TYR A 21 18.12 -21.60 17.74
N PRO A 22 18.82 -21.53 16.60
CA PRO A 22 18.50 -20.54 15.58
C PRO A 22 17.07 -20.70 15.06
N VAL A 23 16.32 -19.60 15.06
CA VAL A 23 14.88 -19.62 14.77
C VAL A 23 14.56 -20.13 13.38
N ALA A 24 15.43 -19.79 12.42
CA ALA A 24 15.43 -20.32 11.06
C ALA A 24 15.23 -21.84 10.98
N PHE A 25 15.74 -22.59 11.95
CA PHE A 25 15.58 -24.05 12.02
C PHE A 25 14.54 -24.49 13.08
N ALA A 26 14.33 -23.70 14.13
CA ALA A 26 13.36 -24.00 15.18
C ALA A 26 11.91 -24.01 14.64
N LEU A 27 11.52 -23.05 13.80
CA LEU A 27 10.16 -22.96 13.25
C LEU A 27 9.82 -24.15 12.33
N PRO A 28 10.56 -24.44 11.25
CA PRO A 28 10.23 -25.57 10.39
C PRO A 28 10.47 -26.90 11.10
N GLY A 29 11.49 -27.00 11.97
CA GLY A 29 11.80 -28.22 12.71
C GLY A 29 10.67 -28.62 13.66
N SER A 30 10.14 -27.67 14.44
CA SER A 30 9.00 -27.94 15.33
C SER A 30 7.71 -28.29 14.56
N ALA A 31 7.46 -27.60 13.44
CA ALA A 31 6.34 -27.90 12.55
C ALA A 31 6.42 -29.31 11.96
N ILE A 32 7.53 -29.68 11.33
CA ILE A 32 7.72 -31.00 10.72
C ILE A 32 7.67 -32.10 11.80
N LEU A 33 8.35 -31.88 12.93
CA LEU A 33 8.40 -32.88 14.00
C LEU A 33 7.02 -33.13 14.62
N SER A 34 6.25 -32.08 14.89
CA SER A 34 4.88 -32.22 15.42
C SER A 34 3.94 -32.94 14.44
N VAL A 35 4.00 -32.60 13.14
CA VAL A 35 3.22 -33.29 12.09
C VAL A 35 3.61 -34.76 11.99
N LEU A 36 4.90 -35.09 12.03
CA LEU A 36 5.37 -36.48 12.00
C LEU A 36 4.95 -37.26 13.25
N ILE A 37 5.08 -36.66 14.43
CA ILE A 37 4.66 -37.27 15.69
C ILE A 37 3.13 -37.53 15.65
N ALA A 38 2.34 -36.57 15.20
CA ALA A 38 0.90 -36.73 15.03
C ALA A 38 0.55 -37.86 14.06
N ALA A 39 1.22 -37.92 12.91
CA ALA A 39 1.03 -38.97 11.91
C ALA A 39 1.36 -40.37 12.43
N ILE A 40 2.51 -40.51 13.12
CA ILE A 40 2.94 -41.78 13.72
C ILE A 40 1.97 -42.21 14.82
N CYS A 41 1.57 -41.30 15.69
CA CYS A 41 0.59 -41.60 16.72
C CYS A 41 -0.78 -41.95 16.11
N GLY A 42 -1.20 -41.29 15.03
CA GLY A 42 -2.44 -41.59 14.33
C GLY A 42 -2.44 -43.02 13.79
N TYR A 43 -1.35 -43.42 13.15
CA TYR A 43 -1.15 -44.78 12.67
C TYR A 43 -1.16 -45.81 13.82
N LEU A 44 -0.44 -45.56 14.90
CA LEU A 44 -0.29 -46.51 16.01
C LEU A 44 -1.55 -46.67 16.87
N PHE A 45 -2.24 -45.57 17.18
CA PHE A 45 -3.34 -45.57 18.15
C PHE A 45 -4.73 -45.55 17.51
N ALA A 46 -4.87 -45.02 16.29
CA ALA A 46 -6.15 -44.86 15.62
C ALA A 46 -6.25 -45.65 14.29
N GLY A 47 -5.17 -46.30 13.86
CA GLY A 47 -5.12 -47.05 12.60
C GLY A 47 -5.22 -46.20 11.33
N ASN A 48 -5.23 -44.87 11.47
CA ASN A 48 -5.30 -43.91 10.36
C ASN A 48 -4.32 -42.76 10.61
N VAL A 49 -3.49 -42.46 9.63
CA VAL A 49 -2.46 -41.40 9.68
C VAL A 49 -3.08 -40.00 9.78
N ASP A 50 -4.33 -39.84 9.30
CA ASP A 50 -5.03 -38.55 9.28
C ASP A 50 -5.81 -38.27 10.58
N ALA A 51 -5.84 -39.22 11.52
CA ALA A 51 -6.78 -39.21 12.66
C ALA A 51 -6.61 -38.03 13.63
N TYR A 52 -5.45 -37.36 13.64
CA TYR A 52 -5.12 -36.27 14.57
C TYR A 52 -4.90 -34.93 13.88
N PHE A 53 -5.38 -34.78 12.65
CA PHE A 53 -5.41 -33.53 11.91
C PHE A 53 -6.85 -33.02 11.83
N ALA A 54 -7.04 -31.71 12.02
CA ALA A 54 -8.35 -31.07 11.99
C ALA A 54 -8.98 -31.14 10.58
N GLN A 55 -8.14 -31.00 9.55
CA GLN A 55 -8.54 -31.09 8.15
C GLN A 55 -7.42 -31.77 7.37
N GLY A 56 -7.74 -32.57 6.35
CA GLY A 56 -6.72 -33.20 5.48
C GLY A 56 -5.77 -34.18 6.19
N GLY A 57 -4.67 -34.52 5.53
CA GLY A 57 -3.66 -35.47 6.03
C GLY A 57 -2.24 -34.88 6.08
N PRO A 58 -1.27 -35.57 6.71
CA PRO A 58 0.09 -35.08 6.88
C PRO A 58 0.80 -34.84 5.54
N GLY A 59 0.53 -35.69 4.54
CA GLY A 59 1.08 -35.51 3.19
C GLY A 59 0.56 -34.23 2.52
N GLN A 60 -0.72 -33.89 2.72
CA GLN A 60 -1.31 -32.68 2.18
C GLN A 60 -0.75 -31.43 2.86
N TRP A 61 -0.57 -31.42 4.17
CA TRP A 61 -0.02 -30.25 4.88
C TRP A 61 1.48 -30.05 4.69
N LEU A 62 2.25 -31.13 4.63
CA LEU A 62 3.66 -31.05 4.25
C LEU A 62 3.80 -30.58 2.80
N SER A 63 2.97 -31.12 1.88
CA SER A 63 2.93 -30.65 0.50
C SER A 63 2.47 -29.20 0.40
N ALA A 64 1.41 -28.80 1.11
CA ALA A 64 0.89 -27.43 1.10
C ALA A 64 1.92 -26.45 1.63
N GLY A 65 2.66 -26.84 2.68
CA GLY A 65 3.83 -26.11 3.11
C GLY A 65 4.85 -25.96 1.97
N VAL A 66 5.19 -27.04 1.27
CA VAL A 66 6.18 -27.02 0.18
C VAL A 66 5.66 -26.23 -1.04
N THR A 67 4.37 -26.26 -1.31
CA THR A 67 3.72 -25.48 -2.36
C THR A 67 3.72 -24.00 -1.99
N ASN A 68 3.39 -23.64 -0.75
CA ASN A 68 3.52 -22.26 -0.25
C ASN A 68 4.96 -21.78 -0.32
N LEU A 69 5.92 -22.64 0.01
CA LEU A 69 7.36 -22.39 -0.15
C LEU A 69 7.72 -22.12 -1.62
N ARG A 70 7.22 -22.96 -2.54
CA ARG A 70 7.45 -22.77 -3.97
C ARG A 70 6.80 -21.48 -4.45
N GLY A 71 5.60 -21.15 -3.99
CA GLY A 71 4.94 -19.91 -4.36
C GLY A 71 5.71 -18.68 -3.92
N VAL A 72 6.19 -18.66 -2.67
CA VAL A 72 7.03 -17.56 -2.14
C VAL A 72 8.32 -17.34 -2.95
N TYR A 73 8.90 -18.40 -3.54
CA TYR A 73 10.18 -18.33 -4.26
C TYR A 73 10.07 -18.29 -5.80
N TRP A 74 9.00 -18.85 -6.37
CA TRP A 74 8.86 -19.11 -7.80
C TRP A 74 7.73 -18.29 -8.44
N GLU A 75 6.73 -17.80 -7.68
CA GLU A 75 5.79 -16.83 -8.25
C GLU A 75 6.55 -15.52 -8.52
N PRO A 76 6.67 -15.09 -9.80
CA PRO A 76 7.29 -13.82 -10.14
C PRO A 76 6.50 -12.62 -9.57
N GLU A 77 5.28 -12.84 -9.10
CA GLU A 77 4.36 -11.80 -8.61
C GLU A 77 4.71 -11.28 -7.20
N ARG A 78 5.51 -12.00 -6.40
CA ARG A 78 6.01 -11.50 -5.10
C ARG A 78 7.31 -10.68 -5.23
N ASP A 79 7.29 -9.72 -6.15
CA ASP A 79 8.38 -8.79 -6.45
C ASP A 79 8.92 -8.05 -5.22
N THR A 80 8.12 -7.94 -4.16
CA THR A 80 8.45 -7.22 -2.92
C THR A 80 9.63 -7.85 -2.15
N LEU A 81 9.77 -9.18 -2.15
CA LEU A 81 10.83 -9.85 -1.39
C LEU A 81 12.22 -9.72 -2.04
N ILE A 82 12.29 -9.54 -3.36
CA ILE A 82 13.54 -9.26 -4.10
C ILE A 82 14.15 -7.93 -3.64
N ALA A 83 13.31 -7.00 -3.17
CA ALA A 83 13.79 -5.72 -2.66
C ALA A 83 14.63 -5.85 -1.38
N ILE A 84 14.38 -6.88 -0.54
CA ILE A 84 15.07 -7.07 0.75
C ILE A 84 16.60 -7.14 0.55
N PRO A 85 17.17 -8.06 -0.26
CA PRO A 85 18.62 -8.09 -0.49
C PRO A 85 19.20 -6.79 -1.05
N LEU A 86 18.47 -6.07 -1.91
CA LEU A 86 18.93 -4.81 -2.50
C LEU A 86 19.01 -3.69 -1.45
N PHE A 87 18.01 -3.58 -0.58
CA PHE A 87 18.01 -2.64 0.53
C PHE A 87 19.05 -2.99 1.60
N VAL A 88 19.17 -4.28 1.95
CA VAL A 88 20.22 -4.76 2.85
C VAL A 88 21.61 -4.42 2.30
N PHE A 89 21.85 -4.66 1.01
CA PHE A 89 23.09 -4.31 0.34
C PHE A 89 23.39 -2.81 0.42
N MET A 90 22.40 -1.97 0.07
CA MET A 90 22.51 -0.52 0.13
C MET A 90 22.92 -0.06 1.54
N GLY A 91 22.22 -0.54 2.56
CA GLY A 91 22.50 -0.18 3.95
C GLY A 91 23.88 -0.58 4.43
N ILE A 92 24.27 -1.84 4.21
CA ILE A 92 25.58 -2.35 4.62
C ILE A 92 26.70 -1.63 3.86
N MET A 93 26.50 -1.33 2.57
CA MET A 93 27.46 -0.55 1.78
C MET A 93 27.65 0.87 2.35
N LEU A 94 26.58 1.58 2.71
CA LEU A 94 26.65 2.91 3.32
C LEU A 94 27.32 2.89 4.70
N GLN A 95 27.07 1.85 5.48
CA GLN A 95 27.70 1.67 6.78
C GLN A 95 29.20 1.37 6.65
N ARG A 96 29.58 0.44 5.76
CA ARG A 96 30.96 0.00 5.55
C ARG A 96 31.84 1.07 4.86
N SER A 97 31.23 1.99 4.12
CA SER A 97 31.94 3.11 3.45
C SER A 97 32.22 4.33 4.34
N ARG A 98 31.98 4.22 5.66
CA ARG A 98 32.19 5.29 6.66
C ARG A 98 31.38 6.58 6.43
N ILE A 99 30.37 6.53 5.56
CA ILE A 99 29.45 7.65 5.34
C ILE A 99 28.69 7.99 6.63
N ALA A 100 28.29 6.97 7.39
CA ALA A 100 27.64 7.08 8.69
C ALA A 100 28.46 7.89 9.72
N GLU A 101 29.77 7.65 9.77
CA GLU A 101 30.69 8.30 10.72
C GLU A 101 30.84 9.78 10.40
N ASP A 102 31.06 10.13 9.13
CA ASP A 102 31.20 11.53 8.72
C ASP A 102 29.91 12.31 8.86
N LEU A 103 28.77 11.67 8.60
CA LEU A 103 27.47 12.27 8.83
C LEU A 103 27.27 12.58 10.32
N LEU A 104 27.63 11.64 11.20
CA LEU A 104 27.57 11.87 12.65
C LEU A 104 28.46 13.03 13.07
N ILE A 105 29.70 13.09 12.59
CA ILE A 105 30.65 14.16 12.92
C ILE A 105 30.10 15.51 12.42
N ALA A 106 29.62 15.58 11.18
CA ALA A 106 29.07 16.80 10.60
C ALA A 106 27.84 17.30 11.38
N MET A 107 26.92 16.39 11.73
CA MET A 107 25.73 16.74 12.52
C MET A 107 26.08 17.14 13.95
N ALA A 108 27.03 16.44 14.58
CA ALA A 108 27.54 16.79 15.91
C ALA A 108 28.14 18.19 15.94
N GLN A 109 28.85 18.61 14.88
CA GLN A 109 29.39 19.97 14.76
C GLN A 109 28.30 21.01 14.45
N LEU A 110 27.27 20.63 13.68
CA LEU A 110 26.15 21.49 13.33
C LEU A 110 25.27 21.80 14.56
N PHE A 111 24.88 20.78 15.31
CA PHE A 111 24.03 20.93 16.50
C PHE A 111 24.82 21.13 17.79
N GLY A 112 26.14 20.99 17.78
CA GLY A 112 27.02 21.07 18.96
C GLY A 112 26.79 22.25 19.92
N PRO A 113 26.58 23.49 19.43
CA PRO A 113 26.33 24.64 20.31
C PRO A 113 25.02 24.55 21.11
N ILE A 114 24.06 23.76 20.65
CA ILE A 114 22.76 23.63 21.29
C ILE A 114 22.89 22.63 22.46
N PRO A 115 22.36 22.93 23.66
CA PRO A 115 22.29 21.96 24.75
C PRO A 115 21.58 20.67 24.29
N GLY A 116 22.21 19.51 24.48
CA GLY A 116 21.70 18.23 23.95
C GLY A 116 21.98 17.98 22.47
N GLY A 117 22.68 18.88 21.78
CA GLY A 117 22.92 18.83 20.34
C GLY A 117 23.59 17.55 19.82
N LEU A 118 24.52 16.96 20.58
CA LEU A 118 25.13 15.69 20.23
C LEU A 118 24.10 14.54 20.29
N GLY A 119 23.20 14.54 21.27
CA GLY A 119 22.10 13.57 21.36
C GLY A 119 21.10 13.72 20.21
N ILE A 120 20.75 14.95 19.87
CA ILE A 120 19.91 15.27 18.71
C ILE A 120 20.56 14.77 17.41
N SER A 121 21.88 14.96 17.28
CA SER A 121 22.65 14.46 16.14
C SER A 121 22.60 12.94 16.05
N VAL A 122 22.70 12.23 17.18
CA VAL A 122 22.57 10.76 17.21
C VAL A 122 21.19 10.32 16.75
N VAL A 123 20.10 10.97 17.22
CA VAL A 123 18.74 10.65 16.77
C VAL A 123 18.56 10.90 15.27
N PHE A 124 19.03 12.04 14.78
CA PHE A 124 18.89 12.41 13.37
C PHE A 124 19.70 11.49 12.45
N VAL A 125 20.98 11.25 12.79
CA VAL A 125 21.86 10.36 12.02
C VAL A 125 21.37 8.93 12.10
N GLY A 126 20.96 8.49 13.29
CA GLY A 126 20.41 7.16 13.47
C GLY A 126 19.08 6.98 12.74
N ALA A 127 18.23 8.00 12.64
CA ALA A 127 17.03 7.99 11.78
C ALA A 127 17.38 7.86 10.29
N LEU A 128 18.43 8.54 9.83
CA LEU A 128 18.88 8.44 8.44
C LEU A 128 19.51 7.08 8.11
N LEU A 129 20.30 6.54 9.03
CA LEU A 129 20.92 5.21 8.87
C LEU A 129 19.90 4.09 9.03
N ALA A 130 18.91 4.29 9.90
CA ALA A 130 17.75 3.44 10.04
C ALA A 130 17.03 3.26 8.70
N ALA A 131 16.77 4.37 8.00
CA ALA A 131 16.13 4.38 6.68
C ALA A 131 16.91 3.58 5.63
N THR A 132 18.24 3.48 5.74
CA THR A 132 19.04 2.81 4.70
C THR A 132 19.36 1.36 5.01
N THR A 133 19.47 1.00 6.28
CA THR A 133 19.88 -0.35 6.71
C THR A 133 18.70 -1.25 6.99
N GLY A 134 17.61 -0.75 7.58
CA GLY A 134 16.47 -1.56 8.01
C GLY A 134 16.80 -2.66 9.04
N ILE A 135 18.05 -2.72 9.55
CA ILE A 135 18.54 -3.74 10.48
C ILE A 135 18.90 -3.05 11.80
N VAL A 136 18.04 -3.26 12.80
CA VAL A 136 18.17 -2.63 14.12
C VAL A 136 19.48 -2.99 14.79
N GLY A 137 19.84 -4.28 14.82
CA GLY A 137 21.03 -4.73 15.54
C GLY A 137 22.33 -4.15 15.00
N ALA A 138 22.51 -4.15 13.69
CA ALA A 138 23.67 -3.56 13.03
C ALA A 138 23.79 -2.05 13.33
N THR A 139 22.66 -1.33 13.29
CA THR A 139 22.62 0.12 13.54
C THR A 139 22.94 0.45 15.00
N VAL A 140 22.35 -0.27 15.96
CA VAL A 140 22.61 -0.07 17.39
C VAL A 140 24.07 -0.36 17.72
N VAL A 141 24.64 -1.44 17.16
CA VAL A 141 26.06 -1.79 17.33
C VAL A 141 26.97 -0.71 16.75
N ALA A 142 26.71 -0.27 15.51
CA ALA A 142 27.50 0.75 14.85
C ALA A 142 27.44 2.10 15.59
N MET A 143 26.24 2.57 15.93
CA MET A 143 26.06 3.79 16.71
C MET A 143 26.60 3.66 18.13
N GLY A 144 26.55 2.47 18.73
CA GLY A 144 27.17 2.18 20.02
C GLY A 144 28.69 2.32 19.97
N LEU A 145 29.35 1.82 18.92
CA LEU A 145 30.80 1.91 18.76
C LEU A 145 31.28 3.34 18.44
N ILE A 146 30.49 4.10 17.67
CA ILE A 146 30.90 5.44 17.20
C ILE A 146 30.42 6.52 18.17
N SER A 147 29.12 6.54 18.48
CA SER A 147 28.47 7.65 19.19
C SER A 147 28.65 7.59 20.70
N LEU A 148 28.62 6.40 21.31
CA LEU A 148 28.71 6.27 22.77
C LEU A 148 30.03 6.83 23.33
N PRO A 149 31.23 6.50 22.78
CA PRO A 149 32.47 7.08 23.27
C PRO A 149 32.54 8.60 23.06
N ALA A 150 31.97 9.12 21.97
CA ALA A 150 31.89 10.56 21.72
C ALA A 150 31.01 11.28 22.76
N MET A 151 29.85 10.71 23.10
CA MET A 151 28.96 11.27 24.13
C MET A 151 29.60 11.25 25.53
N LEU A 152 30.25 10.14 25.89
CA LEU A 152 30.90 10.01 27.20
C LEU A 152 32.10 10.96 27.36
N ARG A 153 32.90 11.17 26.30
CA ARG A 153 34.00 12.16 26.30
C ARG A 153 33.51 13.59 26.53
N ASN A 154 32.28 13.89 26.08
CA ASN A 154 31.64 15.18 26.28
C ASN A 154 30.76 15.23 27.54
N ASN A 155 31.00 14.35 28.53
CA ASN A 155 30.30 14.33 29.82
C ASN A 155 28.77 14.16 29.73
N TYR A 156 28.25 13.51 28.69
CA TYR A 156 26.84 13.12 28.69
C TYR A 156 26.55 12.08 29.77
N SER A 157 25.37 12.14 30.37
CA SER A 157 24.94 11.11 31.31
C SER A 157 24.86 9.74 30.62
N GLN A 158 25.38 8.71 31.27
CA GLN A 158 25.43 7.35 30.72
C GLN A 158 24.03 6.82 30.35
N SER A 159 23.02 7.11 31.18
CA SER A 159 21.63 6.72 30.91
C SER A 159 21.04 7.44 29.70
N LEU A 160 21.21 8.76 29.56
CA LEU A 160 20.67 9.46 28.39
C LEU A 160 21.38 9.03 27.11
N ALA A 161 22.72 8.90 27.14
CA ALA A 161 23.50 8.48 25.98
C ALA A 161 23.10 7.09 25.49
N THR A 162 23.03 6.11 26.40
CA THR A 162 22.64 4.75 26.03
C THR A 162 21.18 4.62 25.64
N GLY A 163 20.26 5.32 26.33
CA GLY A 163 18.86 5.38 25.94
C GLY A 163 18.67 5.96 24.54
N THR A 164 19.36 7.06 24.23
CA THR A 164 19.29 7.73 22.92
C THR A 164 19.80 6.82 21.80
N ILE A 165 20.93 6.15 22.01
CA ILE A 165 21.52 5.25 20.99
C ILE A 165 20.63 4.01 20.77
N ALA A 166 20.15 3.39 21.84
CA ALA A 166 19.26 2.24 21.74
C ALA A 166 17.97 2.63 20.99
N ALA A 167 17.29 3.69 21.43
CA ALA A 167 16.05 4.16 20.82
C ALA A 167 16.25 4.54 19.35
N SER A 168 17.30 5.31 19.06
CA SER A 168 17.61 5.74 17.70
C SER A 168 17.91 4.57 16.75
N GLY A 169 18.54 3.50 17.23
CA GLY A 169 18.82 2.34 16.38
C GLY A 169 17.57 1.51 16.03
N THR A 170 16.50 1.60 16.84
CA THR A 170 15.22 0.94 16.52
C THR A 170 14.37 1.69 15.51
N LEU A 171 14.70 2.95 15.19
CA LEU A 171 13.99 3.73 14.18
C LEU A 171 13.98 3.06 12.79
N GLY A 172 14.93 2.15 12.51
CA GLY A 172 14.99 1.39 11.26
C GLY A 172 13.78 0.49 10.99
N GLN A 173 12.98 0.22 12.02
CA GLN A 173 11.76 -0.56 11.86
C GLN A 173 10.59 0.24 11.27
N ILE A 174 10.57 1.57 11.44
CA ILE A 174 9.44 2.41 11.01
C ILE A 174 9.81 3.44 9.95
N ILE A 175 11.06 3.91 9.92
CA ILE A 175 11.49 4.92 8.94
C ILE A 175 11.73 4.26 7.58
N PRO A 176 11.01 4.65 6.52
CA PRO A 176 11.18 4.08 5.18
C PRO A 176 12.50 4.48 4.52
N PRO A 177 13.08 3.63 3.65
CA PRO A 177 12.65 2.26 3.32
C PRO A 177 13.00 1.24 4.43
N SER A 178 12.01 0.49 4.91
CA SER A 178 12.18 -0.44 6.04
C SER A 178 11.87 -1.88 5.64
N ILE A 179 12.78 -2.81 5.97
CA ILE A 179 12.61 -4.25 5.75
C ILE A 179 11.39 -4.77 6.54
N VAL A 180 11.17 -4.25 7.75
CA VAL A 180 10.01 -4.62 8.58
C VAL A 180 8.71 -4.33 7.85
N LEU A 181 8.58 -3.12 7.29
CA LEU A 181 7.39 -2.70 6.56
C LEU A 181 7.22 -3.45 5.23
N ILE A 182 8.30 -3.84 4.54
CA ILE A 182 8.22 -4.69 3.35
C ILE A 182 7.59 -6.04 3.69
N ILE A 183 8.05 -6.68 4.77
CA ILE A 183 7.53 -7.99 5.19
C ILE A 183 6.10 -7.84 5.70
N LEU A 184 5.81 -6.84 6.54
CA LEU A 184 4.46 -6.59 7.03
C LEU A 184 3.49 -6.33 5.87
N ALA A 185 3.89 -5.61 4.82
CA ALA A 185 3.03 -5.34 3.67
C ALA A 185 2.59 -6.63 2.97
N ASP A 186 3.52 -7.56 2.72
CA ASP A 186 3.22 -8.86 2.10
C ASP A 186 2.28 -9.69 2.99
N GLN A 187 2.56 -9.76 4.30
CA GLN A 187 1.75 -10.54 5.24
C GLN A 187 0.35 -9.94 5.44
N LEU A 188 0.25 -8.60 5.45
CA LEU A 188 -1.02 -7.89 5.57
C LEU A 188 -1.83 -7.89 4.28
N ALA A 189 -1.20 -7.91 3.10
CA ALA A 189 -1.89 -8.10 1.84
C ALA A 189 -2.63 -9.44 1.84
N SER A 190 -1.91 -10.52 2.17
CA SER A 190 -2.51 -11.85 2.27
C SER A 190 -3.57 -11.94 3.39
N ALA A 191 -3.37 -11.23 4.50
CA ALA A 191 -4.35 -11.19 5.58
C ALA A 191 -5.61 -10.40 5.19
N ALA A 192 -5.47 -9.32 4.42
CA ALA A 192 -6.57 -8.52 3.92
C ALA A 192 -7.45 -9.31 2.94
N ASP A 193 -6.84 -10.12 2.06
CA ASP A 193 -7.59 -10.99 1.14
C ASP A 193 -8.40 -12.06 1.90
N GLN A 194 -7.80 -12.65 2.94
CA GLN A 194 -8.48 -13.59 3.84
C GLN A 194 -9.64 -12.91 4.59
N ALA A 195 -9.41 -11.70 5.10
CA ALA A 195 -10.43 -10.90 5.76
C ALA A 195 -11.58 -10.49 4.81
N GLY A 196 -11.28 -10.15 3.55
CA GLY A 196 -12.28 -9.85 2.53
C GLY A 196 -13.17 -11.06 2.21
N THR A 197 -12.56 -12.25 2.17
CA THR A 197 -13.31 -13.52 2.03
C THR A 197 -14.21 -13.76 3.25
N ALA A 198 -13.69 -13.55 4.47
CA ALA A 198 -14.48 -13.67 5.70
C ALA A 198 -15.65 -12.67 5.74
N ARG A 199 -15.43 -11.41 5.33
CA ARG A 199 -16.49 -10.41 5.20
C ARG A 199 -17.56 -10.82 4.19
N THR A 200 -17.16 -11.33 3.04
CA THR A 200 -18.12 -11.81 2.04
C THR A 200 -19.02 -12.92 2.59
N ALA A 201 -18.46 -13.84 3.39
CA ALA A 201 -19.23 -14.88 4.07
C ALA A 201 -20.19 -14.31 5.13
N LEU A 202 -19.75 -13.33 5.92
CA LEU A 202 -20.58 -12.65 6.92
C LEU A 202 -21.74 -11.88 6.26
N TYR A 203 -21.45 -11.10 5.21
CA TYR A 203 -22.45 -10.33 4.47
C TYR A 203 -23.53 -11.24 3.88
N LYS A 204 -23.12 -12.36 3.27
CA LYS A 204 -24.05 -13.36 2.74
C LYS A 204 -24.95 -13.96 3.82
N ALA A 205 -24.41 -14.20 5.01
CA ALA A 205 -25.19 -14.74 6.12
C ALA A 205 -26.20 -13.70 6.67
N ALA A 206 -25.78 -12.43 6.74
CA ALA A 206 -26.59 -11.36 7.31
C ALA A 206 -27.73 -10.89 6.38
N THR A 207 -27.48 -10.83 5.08
CA THR A 207 -28.42 -10.26 4.09
C THR A 207 -29.08 -11.30 3.20
N GLY A 208 -28.53 -12.51 3.12
CA GLY A 208 -28.92 -13.54 2.15
C GLY A 208 -28.39 -13.30 0.73
N GLU A 209 -27.70 -12.19 0.47
CA GLU A 209 -27.16 -11.85 -0.85
C GLU A 209 -25.85 -12.59 -1.15
N LEU A 210 -25.70 -13.12 -2.36
CA LEU A 210 -24.51 -13.90 -2.74
C LEU A 210 -23.27 -13.05 -3.02
N THR A 211 -23.45 -11.77 -3.36
CA THR A 211 -22.38 -10.87 -3.79
C THR A 211 -22.34 -9.64 -2.90
N MET A 212 -21.24 -9.45 -2.18
CA MET A 212 -21.02 -8.26 -1.36
C MET A 212 -20.58 -7.08 -2.25
N PRO A 213 -21.15 -5.88 -2.06
CA PRO A 213 -20.64 -4.67 -2.69
C PRO A 213 -19.16 -4.41 -2.39
N SER A 214 -18.40 -3.92 -3.38
CA SER A 214 -16.96 -3.65 -3.22
C SER A 214 -16.65 -2.54 -2.20
N THR A 215 -17.63 -1.73 -1.82
CA THR A 215 -17.54 -0.71 -0.76
C THR A 215 -17.26 -1.30 0.63
N PHE A 216 -17.62 -2.55 0.86
CA PHE A 216 -17.45 -3.23 2.16
C PHE A 216 -16.23 -4.16 2.19
N ASN A 217 -15.52 -4.30 1.07
CA ASN A 217 -14.35 -5.16 0.98
C ASN A 217 -13.15 -4.58 1.74
N VAL A 218 -12.27 -5.45 2.21
CA VAL A 218 -10.99 -5.06 2.80
C VAL A 218 -10.01 -4.76 1.68
N THR A 219 -9.45 -3.55 1.65
CA THR A 219 -8.46 -3.19 0.63
C THR A 219 -7.10 -3.77 1.00
N PRO A 220 -6.46 -4.58 0.14
CA PRO A 220 -5.10 -5.06 0.36
C PRO A 220 -4.10 -3.90 0.31
N THR A 221 -2.92 -4.09 0.91
CA THR A 221 -1.86 -3.08 0.97
C THR A 221 -0.64 -3.50 0.17
N SER A 222 0.13 -2.53 -0.31
CA SER A 222 1.45 -2.72 -0.91
C SER A 222 2.58 -2.20 -0.01
N ALA A 223 3.82 -2.58 -0.31
CA ALA A 223 5.00 -2.08 0.42
C ALA A 223 5.21 -0.57 0.25
N GLY A 224 4.86 -0.01 -0.92
CA GLY A 224 4.92 1.44 -1.15
C GLY A 224 3.92 2.22 -0.31
N GLU A 225 2.69 1.72 -0.19
CA GLU A 225 1.67 2.31 0.68
C GLU A 225 2.04 2.22 2.17
N MET A 226 2.64 1.10 2.59
CA MET A 226 3.17 0.97 3.94
C MET A 226 4.30 1.96 4.23
N PHE A 227 5.19 2.22 3.26
CA PHE A 227 6.21 3.27 3.40
C PHE A 227 5.59 4.66 3.54
N LEU A 228 4.62 4.98 2.69
CA LEU A 228 3.88 6.24 2.76
C LEU A 228 3.15 6.40 4.11
N GLY A 229 2.49 5.35 4.57
CA GLY A 229 1.75 5.37 5.83
C GLY A 229 2.63 5.47 7.07
N ALA A 230 3.83 4.88 7.03
CA ALA A 230 4.78 4.95 8.14
C ALA A 230 5.61 6.24 8.17
N PHE A 231 5.67 7.00 7.06
CA PHE A 231 6.54 8.17 6.93
C PHE A 231 6.23 9.26 7.98
N ILE A 232 4.96 9.68 8.08
CA ILE A 232 4.54 10.72 9.03
C ILE A 232 4.70 10.22 10.49
N PRO A 233 4.19 9.04 10.89
CA PRO A 233 4.43 8.47 12.21
C PRO A 233 5.92 8.38 12.57
N GLY A 234 6.78 7.97 11.63
CA GLY A 234 8.22 7.91 11.81
C GLY A 234 8.83 9.28 12.11
N LEU A 235 8.43 10.32 11.37
CA LEU A 235 8.86 11.70 11.63
C LEU A 235 8.34 12.24 12.96
N VAL A 236 7.09 11.92 13.33
CA VAL A 236 6.52 12.27 14.64
C VAL A 236 7.37 11.67 15.75
N LEU A 237 7.75 10.39 15.63
CA LEU A 237 8.58 9.72 16.62
C LEU A 237 9.99 10.33 16.73
N VAL A 238 10.64 10.61 15.61
CA VAL A 238 11.94 11.32 15.57
C VAL A 238 11.83 12.69 16.24
N GLY A 239 10.78 13.44 15.91
CA GLY A 239 10.48 14.74 16.52
C GLY A 239 10.29 14.65 18.03
N LEU A 240 9.50 13.67 18.51
CA LEU A 240 9.31 13.43 19.94
C LEU A 240 10.63 13.15 20.67
N TYR A 241 11.52 12.35 20.07
CA TYR A 241 12.85 12.07 20.64
C TYR A 241 13.73 13.31 20.69
N MET A 242 13.79 14.09 19.61
CA MET A 242 14.57 15.33 19.55
C MET A 242 14.06 16.38 20.56
N VAL A 243 12.74 16.57 20.62
CA VAL A 243 12.08 17.48 21.57
C VAL A 243 12.36 17.04 23.01
N PHE A 244 12.24 15.75 23.31
CA PHE A 244 12.54 15.23 24.64
C PHE A 244 13.99 15.51 25.05
N ILE A 245 14.96 15.23 24.18
CA ILE A 245 16.38 15.48 24.47
C ILE A 245 16.63 16.97 24.69
N LEU A 246 16.06 17.84 23.85
CA LEU A 246 16.17 19.28 23.97
C LEU A 246 15.57 19.80 25.29
N VAL A 247 14.32 19.43 25.59
CA VAL A 247 13.64 19.82 26.84
C VAL A 247 14.42 19.32 28.06
N ARG A 248 14.92 18.08 28.02
CA ARG A 248 15.71 17.51 29.12
C ARG A 248 17.04 18.25 29.31
N ALA A 249 17.70 18.64 28.21
CA ALA A 249 18.94 19.40 28.24
C ALA A 249 18.74 20.85 28.72
N LEU A 250 17.61 21.48 28.38
CA LEU A 250 17.25 22.82 28.86
C LEU A 250 16.93 22.83 30.36
N ILE A 251 16.20 21.81 30.85
CA ILE A 251 15.87 21.69 32.28
C ILE A 251 17.12 21.32 33.11
N ASN A 252 17.97 20.43 32.59
CA ASN A 252 19.19 20.02 33.28
C ASN A 252 20.40 19.96 32.33
N PRO A 253 21.10 21.10 32.14
CA PRO A 253 22.24 21.19 31.23
C PRO A 253 23.41 20.26 31.58
N LYS A 254 23.51 19.80 32.83
CA LYS A 254 24.58 18.88 33.27
C LYS A 254 24.43 17.47 32.69
N VAL A 255 23.22 17.09 32.28
CA VAL A 255 22.92 15.74 31.78
C VAL A 255 23.32 15.60 30.31
N ALA A 256 23.30 16.71 29.56
CA ALA A 256 23.56 16.80 28.14
C ALA A 256 24.18 18.16 27.78
N PRO A 257 25.46 18.39 28.12
CA PRO A 257 26.11 19.68 27.89
C PRO A 257 26.25 19.99 26.39
N ALA A 258 26.33 21.28 26.08
CA ALA A 258 26.66 21.75 24.73
C ALA A 258 28.14 21.47 24.43
N VAL A 259 28.44 21.09 23.19
CA VAL A 259 29.79 20.82 22.70
C VAL A 259 30.12 21.90 21.67
N PRO A 260 30.77 23.00 22.07
CA PRO A 260 31.08 24.07 21.13
C PRO A 260 32.05 23.58 20.05
N TYR A 261 31.74 23.89 18.80
CA TYR A 261 32.66 23.66 17.69
C TYR A 261 33.81 24.66 17.78
N GLU A 262 35.06 24.18 17.80
CA GLU A 262 36.26 25.02 17.96
C GLU A 262 36.55 25.90 16.72
N GLY A 263 35.90 25.65 15.57
CA GLY A 263 36.06 26.42 14.34
C GLY A 263 35.03 27.54 14.16
N LYS A 264 35.16 28.33 13.08
CA LYS A 264 34.16 29.32 12.67
C LYS A 264 33.06 28.66 11.82
N TYR A 265 31.82 29.10 12.00
CA TYR A 265 30.70 28.79 11.10
C TYR A 265 30.84 29.60 9.80
N ASP A 266 31.78 29.21 8.95
CA ASP A 266 32.07 29.84 7.67
C ASP A 266 31.43 29.10 6.48
N ALA A 267 31.54 29.67 5.28
CA ALA A 267 31.05 29.04 4.05
C ALA A 267 31.71 27.67 3.79
N GLY A 268 32.95 27.47 4.24
CA GLY A 268 33.66 26.19 4.14
C GLY A 268 33.09 25.11 5.08
N PHE A 269 32.68 25.47 6.29
CA PHE A 269 31.93 24.60 7.20
C PHE A 269 30.59 24.21 6.59
N ALA A 270 29.82 25.18 6.09
CA ALA A 270 28.54 24.91 5.42
C ALA A 270 28.72 23.96 4.23
N GLY A 271 29.75 24.16 3.40
CA GLY A 271 30.08 23.28 2.29
C GLY A 271 30.41 21.84 2.72
N ARG A 272 31.17 21.65 3.82
CA ARG A 272 31.48 20.31 4.35
C ARG A 272 30.24 19.60 4.90
N VAL A 273 29.41 20.30 5.66
CA VAL A 273 28.15 19.75 6.19
C VAL A 273 27.22 19.35 5.04
N LEU A 274 27.09 20.22 4.03
CA LEU A 274 26.26 19.97 2.86
C LEU A 274 26.77 18.76 2.05
N LEU A 275 28.08 18.66 1.81
CA LEU A 275 28.68 17.51 1.13
C LEU A 275 28.58 16.19 1.91
N ALA A 276 28.48 16.24 3.24
CA ALA A 276 28.27 15.04 4.06
C ALA A 276 26.79 14.60 4.09
N LEU A 277 25.88 15.56 4.13
CA LEU A 277 24.45 15.34 4.35
C LEU A 277 23.65 15.10 3.06
N VAL A 278 23.93 15.89 2.02
CA VAL A 278 23.13 15.89 0.78
C VAL A 278 23.21 14.57 0.02
N PRO A 279 24.37 13.91 -0.20
CA PRO A 279 24.39 12.68 -1.00
C PRO A 279 23.56 11.53 -0.41
N PRO A 280 23.66 11.19 0.90
CA PRO A 280 22.82 10.15 1.49
C PRO A 280 21.33 10.50 1.49
N LEU A 281 20.99 11.76 1.81
CA LEU A 281 19.59 12.23 1.73
C LEU A 281 19.06 12.17 0.31
N ALA A 282 19.83 12.63 -0.67
CA ALA A 282 19.45 12.61 -2.07
C ALA A 282 19.20 11.17 -2.54
N LEU A 283 20.04 10.20 -2.13
CA LEU A 283 19.78 8.80 -2.43
C LEU A 283 18.44 8.33 -1.84
N ILE A 284 18.19 8.63 -0.55
CA ILE A 284 16.93 8.24 0.11
C ILE A 284 15.73 8.90 -0.57
N PHE A 285 15.82 10.19 -0.92
CA PHE A 285 14.73 10.90 -1.62
C PHE A 285 14.54 10.41 -3.06
N ILE A 286 15.60 9.98 -3.76
CA ILE A 286 15.47 9.38 -5.09
C ILE A 286 14.76 8.02 -4.97
N VAL A 287 15.20 7.18 -4.04
CA VAL A 287 14.63 5.85 -3.81
C VAL A 287 13.19 5.97 -3.32
N LEU A 288 12.95 6.69 -2.24
CA LEU A 288 11.61 6.87 -1.70
C LEU A 288 10.73 7.68 -2.66
N GLY A 289 11.24 8.72 -3.29
CA GLY A 289 10.50 9.53 -4.26
C GLY A 289 10.10 8.76 -5.51
N SER A 290 10.92 7.81 -5.99
CA SER A 290 10.53 6.94 -7.11
C SER A 290 9.45 5.92 -6.73
N ILE A 291 9.45 5.43 -5.49
CA ILE A 291 8.35 4.59 -4.95
C ILE A 291 7.08 5.42 -4.81
N ILE A 292 7.18 6.58 -4.16
CA ILE A 292 6.05 7.48 -3.88
C ILE A 292 5.46 8.03 -5.19
N GLY A 293 6.29 8.40 -6.14
CA GLY A 293 5.85 8.91 -7.44
C GLY A 293 5.25 7.84 -8.36
N GLY A 294 5.22 6.56 -7.95
CA GLY A 294 4.81 5.44 -8.81
C GLY A 294 5.73 5.21 -10.01
N ILE A 295 6.92 5.83 -10.02
CA ILE A 295 7.89 5.74 -11.12
C ILE A 295 8.59 4.37 -11.10
N ALA A 296 8.86 3.86 -9.89
CA ALA A 296 9.55 2.60 -9.68
C ALA A 296 8.84 1.76 -8.63
N THR A 297 8.76 0.45 -8.87
CA THR A 297 8.35 -0.52 -7.86
C THR A 297 9.43 -0.67 -6.78
N VAL A 298 9.10 -1.27 -5.62
CA VAL A 298 10.02 -1.34 -4.47
C VAL A 298 11.33 -2.09 -4.79
N ASN A 299 11.29 -3.11 -5.64
CA ASN A 299 12.48 -3.80 -6.15
C ASN A 299 13.34 -2.91 -7.07
N GLN A 300 12.73 -2.18 -8.01
CA GLN A 300 13.41 -1.24 -8.90
C GLN A 300 14.05 -0.08 -8.11
N ALA A 301 13.33 0.48 -7.15
CA ALA A 301 13.85 1.49 -6.24
C ALA A 301 15.00 0.97 -5.37
N GLY A 302 14.92 -0.29 -4.91
CA GLY A 302 16.01 -0.98 -4.24
C GLY A 302 17.27 -1.07 -5.12
N ALA A 303 17.11 -1.35 -6.42
CA ALA A 303 18.23 -1.39 -7.37
C ALA A 303 18.87 -0.01 -7.58
N ILE A 304 18.06 1.04 -7.68
CA ILE A 304 18.54 2.44 -7.71
C ILE A 304 19.33 2.76 -6.44
N GLY A 305 18.81 2.34 -5.28
CA GLY A 305 19.46 2.47 -3.97
C GLY A 305 20.83 1.79 -3.91
N ALA A 306 20.87 0.51 -4.28
CA ALA A 306 22.09 -0.29 -4.32
C ALA A 306 23.15 0.30 -5.27
N ALA A 307 22.75 0.73 -6.46
CA ALA A 307 23.63 1.39 -7.43
C ALA A 307 24.17 2.72 -6.90
N GLY A 308 23.31 3.55 -6.29
CA GLY A 308 23.71 4.82 -5.70
C GLY A 308 24.66 4.66 -4.50
N ALA A 309 24.40 3.70 -3.61
CA ALA A 309 25.29 3.40 -2.49
C ALA A 309 26.67 2.90 -2.95
N LEU A 310 26.71 2.12 -4.03
CA LEU A 310 27.94 1.65 -4.64
C LEU A 310 28.76 2.79 -5.25
N ILE A 311 28.12 3.72 -5.97
CA ILE A 311 28.76 4.94 -6.49
C ILE A 311 29.30 5.78 -5.33
N MET A 312 28.52 5.93 -4.26
CA MET A 312 28.95 6.67 -3.08
C MET A 312 30.17 6.05 -2.40
N ALA A 313 30.16 4.74 -2.19
CA ALA A 313 31.31 4.03 -1.67
C ALA A 313 32.55 4.21 -2.57
N GLY A 314 32.37 4.22 -3.89
CA GLY A 314 33.45 4.36 -4.88
C GLY A 314 34.23 5.68 -4.80
N TYR A 315 33.56 6.80 -4.47
CA TYR A 315 34.27 8.07 -4.22
C TYR A 315 34.69 8.21 -2.75
N LYS A 316 33.93 7.64 -1.81
CA LYS A 316 34.16 7.87 -0.39
C LYS A 316 35.34 7.08 0.17
N LEU A 317 35.51 5.84 -0.29
CA LEU A 317 36.62 4.97 0.13
C LEU A 317 37.98 5.45 -0.42
N HIS A 318 38.01 6.38 -1.37
CA HIS A 318 39.22 6.77 -2.08
C HIS A 318 39.81 8.09 -1.57
N ASP A 319 40.96 8.04 -0.89
CA ASP A 319 41.69 9.18 -0.28
C ASP A 319 42.39 10.14 -1.30
N GLY A 320 41.84 10.27 -2.51
CA GLY A 320 42.43 11.06 -3.58
C GLY A 320 42.25 12.57 -3.37
N LYS A 321 43.28 13.36 -3.69
CA LYS A 321 43.17 14.84 -3.72
C LYS A 321 42.46 15.33 -5.00
N GLY A 322 41.62 16.35 -4.88
CA GLY A 322 40.92 17.00 -6.01
C GLY A 322 39.65 16.25 -6.47
N LEU A 323 39.32 16.35 -7.76
CA LEU A 323 38.07 15.80 -8.33
C LEU A 323 38.12 14.29 -8.66
N ARG A 324 39.30 13.66 -8.58
CA ARG A 324 39.51 12.26 -8.96
C ARG A 324 38.64 11.22 -8.22
N PRO A 325 38.36 11.38 -6.91
CA PRO A 325 37.44 10.47 -6.22
C PRO A 325 36.05 10.48 -6.87
N TYR A 326 35.57 11.65 -7.31
CA TYR A 326 34.21 11.87 -7.80
C TYR A 326 33.98 11.49 -9.28
N TYR A 327 35.01 11.09 -10.04
CA TYR A 327 34.85 10.75 -11.47
C TYR A 327 33.76 9.71 -11.76
N PRO A 328 33.65 8.57 -11.05
CA PRO A 328 32.57 7.62 -11.29
C PRO A 328 31.19 8.24 -11.05
N ALA A 329 31.04 9.05 -10.01
CA ALA A 329 29.79 9.74 -9.71
C ALA A 329 29.44 10.79 -10.77
N LEU A 330 30.42 11.56 -11.26
CA LEU A 330 30.21 12.55 -12.33
C LEU A 330 29.81 11.88 -13.65
N ILE A 331 30.44 10.75 -14.00
CA ILE A 331 30.07 9.97 -15.20
C ILE A 331 28.65 9.44 -15.06
N ALA A 332 28.27 8.90 -13.89
CA ALA A 332 26.92 8.40 -13.65
C ALA A 332 25.85 9.52 -13.71
N ILE A 333 26.13 10.70 -13.13
CA ILE A 333 25.21 11.84 -13.21
C ILE A 333 25.10 12.32 -14.67
N ALA A 334 26.23 12.45 -15.37
CA ALA A 334 26.24 12.85 -16.77
C ALA A 334 25.49 11.86 -17.67
N SER A 335 25.65 10.55 -17.46
CA SER A 335 24.91 9.54 -18.21
C SER A 335 23.42 9.59 -17.93
N LEU A 336 22.99 9.75 -16.66
CA LEU A 336 21.58 9.88 -16.31
C LEU A 336 20.95 11.15 -16.92
N VAL A 337 21.65 12.28 -16.88
CA VAL A 337 21.20 13.53 -17.53
C VAL A 337 21.09 13.32 -19.05
N PHE A 338 22.07 12.66 -19.66
CA PHE A 338 22.03 12.38 -21.09
C PHE A 338 20.88 11.44 -21.46
N MET A 339 20.62 10.39 -20.69
CA MET A 339 19.45 9.51 -20.86
C MET A 339 18.14 10.29 -20.75
N ALA A 340 18.01 11.17 -19.76
CA ALA A 340 16.82 12.01 -19.59
C ALA A 340 16.61 12.94 -20.78
N LEU A 341 17.68 13.59 -21.28
CA LEU A 341 17.61 14.47 -22.45
C LEU A 341 17.21 13.69 -23.72
N ILE A 342 17.79 12.51 -23.95
CA ILE A 342 17.45 11.66 -25.10
C ILE A 342 15.97 11.28 -25.07
N ARG A 343 15.46 10.84 -23.91
CA ARG A 343 14.05 10.46 -23.75
C ARG A 343 13.08 11.62 -24.05
N THR A 344 13.49 12.88 -23.88
CA THR A 344 12.64 14.04 -24.21
C THR A 344 12.62 14.41 -25.70
N GLN A 345 13.59 13.93 -26.49
CA GLN A 345 13.80 14.38 -27.88
C GLN A 345 13.66 13.26 -28.93
N PHE A 346 13.73 11.99 -28.49
CA PHE A 346 13.72 10.80 -29.34
C PHE A 346 12.80 9.72 -28.74
N ASP A 347 12.10 8.97 -29.59
CA ASP A 347 11.50 7.70 -29.15
C ASP A 347 12.61 6.64 -29.04
N VAL A 348 12.62 5.95 -27.90
CA VAL A 348 13.65 4.99 -27.51
C VAL A 348 13.11 3.56 -27.50
N ASN A 349 11.88 3.37 -28.02
CA ASN A 349 11.25 2.07 -28.08
C ASN A 349 11.91 1.19 -29.16
N VAL A 350 12.71 0.22 -28.70
CA VAL A 350 13.42 -0.74 -29.57
C VAL A 350 12.47 -1.55 -30.46
N LYS A 351 11.21 -1.73 -30.07
CA LYS A 351 10.22 -2.48 -30.84
C LYS A 351 9.45 -1.64 -31.86
N ALA A 352 9.54 -0.31 -31.78
CA ALA A 352 8.83 0.63 -32.64
C ALA A 352 9.81 1.50 -33.44
N ILE A 353 10.92 0.89 -33.91
CA ILE A 353 11.90 1.60 -34.74
C ILE A 353 11.37 1.62 -36.17
N GLU A 354 10.97 2.81 -36.63
CA GLU A 354 10.47 3.00 -38.00
C GLU A 354 11.40 3.92 -38.80
N THR A 355 12.08 4.88 -38.15
CA THR A 355 12.99 5.82 -38.84
C THR A 355 14.45 5.77 -38.37
N ASP A 356 15.37 6.28 -39.22
CA ASP A 356 16.79 6.47 -38.89
C ASP A 356 17.00 7.36 -37.64
N ARG A 357 16.06 8.25 -37.36
CA ARG A 357 16.07 9.12 -36.18
C ARG A 357 15.82 8.32 -34.89
N ASP A 358 14.93 7.33 -34.92
CA ASP A 358 14.64 6.44 -33.79
C ASP A 358 15.84 5.54 -33.52
N MET A 359 16.46 5.02 -34.58
CA MET A 359 17.71 4.26 -34.49
C MET A 359 18.83 5.09 -33.82
N LEU A 360 18.99 6.36 -34.21
CA LEU A 360 19.95 7.26 -33.58
C LEU A 360 19.64 7.49 -32.10
N GLY A 361 18.36 7.67 -31.75
CA GLY A 361 17.89 7.78 -30.37
C GLY A 361 18.26 6.55 -29.52
N VAL A 362 17.99 5.35 -30.05
CA VAL A 362 18.34 4.08 -29.41
C VAL A 362 19.85 3.91 -29.25
N VAL A 363 20.65 4.25 -30.25
CA VAL A 363 22.12 4.16 -30.18
C VAL A 363 22.67 5.13 -29.13
N LEU A 364 22.22 6.39 -29.11
CA LEU A 364 22.64 7.36 -28.10
C LEU A 364 22.25 6.90 -26.69
N MET A 365 21.07 6.32 -26.53
CA MET A 365 20.62 5.76 -25.26
C MET A 365 21.48 4.58 -24.82
N ALA A 366 21.86 3.70 -25.75
CA ALA A 366 22.76 2.58 -25.48
C ALA A 366 24.16 3.07 -25.05
N VAL A 367 24.68 4.12 -25.67
CA VAL A 367 25.95 4.75 -25.25
C VAL A 367 25.84 5.36 -23.86
N ALA A 368 24.74 6.06 -23.57
CA ALA A 368 24.47 6.62 -22.25
C ALA A 368 24.42 5.54 -21.17
N LEU A 369 23.72 4.43 -21.47
CA LEU A 369 23.63 3.27 -20.59
C LEU A 369 25.01 2.61 -20.39
N ALA A 370 25.83 2.48 -21.44
CA ALA A 370 27.18 1.95 -21.34
C ALA A 370 28.06 2.80 -20.42
N LEU A 371 27.97 4.13 -20.49
CA LEU A 371 28.67 5.04 -19.57
C LEU A 371 28.24 4.84 -18.12
N LEU A 372 26.94 4.64 -17.86
CA LEU A 372 26.42 4.34 -16.52
C LEU A 372 27.00 3.02 -15.99
N VAL A 373 27.03 1.98 -16.84
CA VAL A 373 27.63 0.69 -16.48
C VAL A 373 29.12 0.84 -16.18
N VAL A 374 29.86 1.60 -16.98
CA VAL A 374 31.30 1.88 -16.73
C VAL A 374 31.48 2.56 -15.37
N ALA A 375 30.64 3.52 -15.00
CA ALA A 375 30.69 4.17 -13.69
C ALA A 375 30.44 3.19 -12.53
N LEU A 376 29.46 2.29 -12.66
CA LEU A 376 29.14 1.27 -11.65
C LEU A 376 30.25 0.23 -11.53
N VAL A 377 30.81 -0.24 -12.65
CA VAL A 377 31.93 -1.19 -12.66
C VAL A 377 33.17 -0.54 -12.05
N TRP A 378 33.46 0.72 -12.38
CA TRP A 378 34.59 1.42 -11.77
C TRP A 378 34.40 1.57 -10.24
N SER A 379 33.20 1.95 -9.80
CA SER A 379 32.88 2.06 -8.37
C SER A 379 33.00 0.72 -7.66
N SER A 380 32.53 -0.36 -8.29
CA SER A 380 32.69 -1.74 -7.80
C SER A 380 34.15 -2.14 -7.66
N LEU A 381 34.96 -1.90 -8.69
CA LEU A 381 36.38 -2.24 -8.67
C LEU A 381 37.13 -1.50 -7.56
N ARG A 382 36.76 -0.23 -7.28
CA ARG A 382 37.32 0.50 -6.13
C ARG A 382 36.88 -0.11 -4.80
N ALA A 383 35.60 -0.40 -4.63
CA ALA A 383 35.07 -1.01 -3.42
C ALA A 383 35.64 -2.42 -3.16
N ILE A 384 36.02 -3.17 -4.20
CA ILE A 384 36.72 -4.45 -4.08
C ILE A 384 38.18 -4.23 -3.67
N ARG A 385 38.89 -3.30 -4.32
CA ARG A 385 40.33 -3.08 -4.07
C ARG A 385 40.64 -2.44 -2.72
N ILE A 386 39.73 -1.62 -2.18
CA ILE A 386 39.93 -0.88 -0.94
C ILE A 386 39.29 -1.63 0.22
N ASP A 387 40.13 -2.09 1.16
CA ASP A 387 39.76 -2.83 2.38
C ASP A 387 38.89 -4.09 2.15
N ASN A 388 38.85 -4.63 0.92
CA ASN A 388 37.91 -5.69 0.52
C ASN A 388 36.45 -5.37 0.91
N THR A 389 36.08 -4.09 0.88
CA THR A 389 34.79 -3.59 1.39
C THR A 389 33.63 -4.30 0.71
N MET A 390 33.67 -4.44 -0.62
CA MET A 390 32.63 -5.10 -1.41
C MET A 390 32.42 -6.58 -1.01
N TYR A 391 33.51 -7.32 -0.77
CA TYR A 391 33.41 -8.71 -0.33
C TYR A 391 32.73 -8.80 1.03
N GLY A 392 33.11 -7.93 1.98
CA GLY A 392 32.46 -7.85 3.29
C GLY A 392 30.97 -7.53 3.18
N VAL A 393 30.62 -6.52 2.37
CA VAL A 393 29.22 -6.14 2.11
C VAL A 393 28.43 -7.31 1.52
N MET A 394 28.99 -8.03 0.54
CA MET A 394 28.30 -9.15 -0.10
C MET A 394 28.10 -10.34 0.82
N VAL A 395 29.08 -10.66 1.66
CA VAL A 395 28.95 -11.72 2.66
C VAL A 395 27.90 -11.37 3.71
N GLU A 396 27.90 -10.14 4.24
CA GLU A 396 26.90 -9.71 5.22
C GLU A 396 25.50 -9.62 4.61
N THR A 397 25.39 -9.17 3.36
CA THR A 397 24.13 -9.15 2.61
C THR A 397 23.59 -10.56 2.40
N ALA A 398 24.42 -11.50 1.94
CA ALA A 398 24.02 -12.88 1.72
C ALA A 398 23.60 -13.57 3.03
N LYS A 399 24.34 -13.34 4.13
CA LYS A 399 23.99 -13.89 5.45
C LYS A 399 22.65 -13.36 5.96
N THR A 400 22.45 -12.04 5.91
CA THR A 400 21.22 -11.40 6.39
C THR A 400 20.03 -11.82 5.54
N THR A 401 20.20 -11.82 4.22
CA THR A 401 19.16 -12.23 3.27
C THR A 401 18.81 -13.71 3.45
N SER A 402 19.80 -14.60 3.54
CA SER A 402 19.57 -16.03 3.78
C SER A 402 18.85 -16.29 5.09
N LEU A 403 19.18 -15.55 6.17
CA LEU A 403 18.47 -15.64 7.44
C LEU A 403 16.98 -15.29 7.27
N VAL A 404 16.69 -14.14 6.64
CA VAL A 404 15.31 -13.68 6.39
C VAL A 404 14.51 -14.71 5.59
N PHE A 405 15.07 -15.21 4.48
CA PHE A 405 14.38 -16.18 3.63
C PHE A 405 14.17 -17.55 4.29
N ILE A 406 15.12 -18.04 5.09
CA ILE A 406 14.91 -19.30 5.83
C ILE A 406 13.83 -19.12 6.90
N ILE A 407 13.76 -17.96 7.56
CA ILE A 407 12.68 -17.68 8.53
C ILE A 407 11.33 -17.61 7.82
N LEU A 408 11.22 -16.90 6.69
CA LEU A 408 10.00 -16.84 5.88
C LEU A 408 9.51 -18.24 5.48
N LEU A 409 10.44 -19.09 5.03
CA LEU A 409 10.20 -20.50 4.69
C LEU A 409 9.74 -21.30 5.92
N GLY A 410 10.41 -21.12 7.05
CA GLY A 410 10.12 -21.78 8.31
C GLY A 410 8.73 -21.44 8.85
N ALA A 411 8.34 -20.18 8.72
CA ALA A 411 7.04 -19.72 9.16
C ALA A 411 5.91 -20.22 8.24
N ALA A 412 6.12 -20.37 6.93
CA ALA A 412 5.13 -21.02 6.06
C ALA A 412 4.84 -22.48 6.48
N MET A 413 5.89 -23.24 6.86
CA MET A 413 5.74 -24.58 7.45
C MET A 413 4.97 -24.54 8.77
N LEU A 414 5.33 -23.60 9.65
CA LEU A 414 4.69 -23.44 10.95
C LEU A 414 3.22 -23.10 10.81
N THR A 415 2.86 -22.14 9.96
CA THR A 415 1.46 -21.75 9.70
C THR A 415 0.67 -22.92 9.11
N ALA A 416 1.26 -23.72 8.22
CA ALA A 416 0.64 -24.92 7.71
C ALA A 416 0.39 -25.97 8.82
N ALA A 417 1.38 -26.24 9.69
CA ALA A 417 1.23 -27.16 10.81
C ALA A 417 0.25 -26.63 11.87
N PHE A 418 0.26 -25.32 12.13
CA PHE A 418 -0.66 -24.68 13.07
C PHE A 418 -2.10 -24.79 12.57
N ARG A 419 -2.33 -24.54 11.28
CA ARG A 419 -3.63 -24.74 10.61
C ARG A 419 -4.07 -26.20 10.59
N SER A 420 -3.13 -27.13 10.37
CA SER A 420 -3.44 -28.56 10.30
C SER A 420 -3.98 -29.12 11.62
N PHE A 421 -3.59 -28.54 12.75
CA PHE A 421 -4.09 -28.89 14.09
C PHE A 421 -5.25 -28.00 14.57
N GLY A 422 -5.83 -27.16 13.70
CA GLY A 422 -6.95 -26.28 14.04
C GLY A 422 -6.59 -25.04 14.86
N GLY A 423 -5.30 -24.67 14.91
CA GLY A 423 -4.84 -23.53 15.72
C GLY A 423 -5.42 -22.18 15.29
N GLU A 424 -5.68 -21.98 14.00
CA GLU A 424 -6.28 -20.73 13.49
C GLU A 424 -7.70 -20.54 14.03
N GLU A 425 -8.52 -21.59 14.01
CA GLU A 425 -9.89 -21.54 14.52
C GLU A 425 -9.89 -21.30 16.04
N LEU A 426 -8.98 -21.96 16.77
CA LEU A 426 -8.82 -21.73 18.21
C LEU A 426 -8.52 -20.27 18.55
N VAL A 427 -7.58 -19.64 17.83
CA VAL A 427 -7.25 -18.22 18.05
C VAL A 427 -8.40 -17.32 17.65
N ARG A 428 -9.09 -17.65 16.56
CA ARG A 428 -10.28 -16.93 16.11
C ARG A 428 -11.37 -16.97 17.18
N GLU A 429 -11.77 -18.15 17.64
CA GLU A 429 -12.78 -18.34 18.69
C GLU A 429 -12.40 -17.64 19.98
N PHE A 430 -11.12 -17.73 20.39
CA PHE A 430 -10.64 -17.04 21.58
C PHE A 430 -10.80 -15.53 21.44
N LEU A 431 -10.35 -14.94 20.33
CA LEU A 431 -10.42 -13.49 20.12
C LEU A 431 -11.87 -13.00 19.91
N THR A 432 -12.68 -13.73 19.15
CA THR A 432 -14.09 -13.37 18.92
C THR A 432 -14.97 -13.56 20.14
N GLY A 433 -14.60 -14.45 21.06
CA GLY A 433 -15.28 -14.66 22.35
C GLY A 433 -14.93 -13.62 23.42
N LEU A 434 -13.96 -12.72 23.18
CA LEU A 434 -13.61 -11.69 24.16
C LEU A 434 -14.69 -10.60 24.24
N PRO A 435 -15.12 -10.20 25.46
CA PRO A 435 -16.03 -9.08 25.62
C PRO A 435 -15.32 -7.75 25.30
N GLY A 436 -16.01 -6.81 24.62
CA GLY A 436 -15.49 -5.45 24.37
C GLY A 436 -15.20 -5.08 22.92
N GLY A 437 -15.60 -5.91 21.95
CA GLY A 437 -15.54 -5.62 20.52
C GLY A 437 -14.12 -5.41 19.97
N PHE A 438 -14.02 -4.77 18.81
CA PHE A 438 -12.77 -4.55 18.10
C PHE A 438 -11.64 -3.97 18.97
N TRP A 439 -11.91 -2.90 19.73
CA TRP A 439 -10.86 -2.18 20.45
C TRP A 439 -10.23 -3.02 21.57
N PHE A 440 -11.03 -3.86 22.23
CA PHE A 440 -10.51 -4.79 23.23
C PHE A 440 -9.68 -5.90 22.58
N GLN A 441 -10.19 -6.50 21.48
CA GLN A 441 -9.44 -7.49 20.70
C GLN A 441 -8.11 -6.92 20.19
N PHE A 442 -8.15 -5.72 19.63
CA PHE A 442 -6.98 -4.99 19.15
C PHE A 442 -5.96 -4.78 20.28
N PHE A 443 -6.40 -4.31 21.46
CA PHE A 443 -5.52 -4.13 22.60
C PHE A 443 -4.88 -5.44 23.05
N VAL A 444 -5.66 -6.52 23.14
CA VAL A 444 -5.14 -7.85 23.52
C VAL A 444 -4.11 -8.34 22.51
N VAL A 445 -4.40 -8.23 21.21
CA VAL A 445 -3.45 -8.61 20.15
C VAL A 445 -2.18 -7.76 20.21
N MET A 446 -2.28 -6.45 20.41
CA MET A 446 -1.12 -5.58 20.58
C MET A 446 -0.31 -5.96 21.83
N ALA A 447 -0.96 -6.29 22.94
CA ALA A 447 -0.28 -6.73 24.15
C ALA A 447 0.45 -8.07 23.95
N VAL A 448 -0.17 -9.02 23.23
CA VAL A 448 0.46 -10.30 22.88
C VAL A 448 1.68 -10.07 21.98
N ILE A 449 1.55 -9.28 20.92
CA ILE A 449 2.69 -8.93 20.04
C ILE A 449 3.80 -8.25 20.82
N PHE A 450 3.45 -7.35 21.74
CA PHE A 450 4.40 -6.65 22.59
C PHE A 450 5.17 -7.60 23.50
N VAL A 451 4.51 -8.58 24.11
CA VAL A 451 5.20 -9.58 24.95
C VAL A 451 6.03 -10.55 24.12
N LEU A 452 5.53 -10.98 22.95
CA LEU A 452 6.26 -11.87 22.05
C LEU A 452 7.55 -11.24 21.54
N GLY A 453 7.55 -9.94 21.26
CA GLY A 453 8.75 -9.24 20.79
C GLY A 453 9.86 -9.10 21.84
N PHE A 454 9.65 -9.58 23.07
CA PHE A 454 10.74 -9.75 24.04
C PHE A 454 11.63 -10.95 23.69
N PHE A 455 11.06 -11.95 23.01
CA PHE A 455 11.72 -13.23 22.74
C PHE A 455 11.94 -13.47 21.25
N LEU A 456 11.07 -12.92 20.40
CA LEU A 456 11.05 -13.14 18.96
C LEU A 456 11.50 -11.91 18.18
N ASP A 457 12.20 -12.13 17.08
CA ASP A 457 12.56 -11.05 16.15
C ASP A 457 11.30 -10.54 15.41
N PHE A 458 11.34 -9.32 14.87
CA PHE A 458 10.21 -8.72 14.15
C PHE A 458 9.82 -9.56 12.93
N ILE A 459 10.80 -10.21 12.29
CA ILE A 459 10.56 -11.09 11.13
C ILE A 459 9.68 -12.25 11.58
N GLU A 460 9.97 -12.84 12.74
CA GLU A 460 9.23 -13.99 13.26
C GLU A 460 7.80 -13.59 13.61
N ILE A 461 7.62 -12.45 14.28
CA ILE A 461 6.28 -11.93 14.58
C ILE A 461 5.51 -11.63 13.30
N ALA A 462 6.14 -10.95 12.33
CA ALA A 462 5.51 -10.57 11.09
C ALA A 462 5.02 -11.78 10.29
N VAL A 463 5.75 -12.90 10.29
CA VAL A 463 5.40 -14.06 9.45
C VAL A 463 4.62 -15.13 10.23
N VAL A 464 4.74 -15.19 11.55
CA VAL A 464 4.03 -16.17 12.38
C VAL A 464 2.74 -15.58 12.96
N VAL A 465 2.82 -14.43 13.61
CA VAL A 465 1.71 -13.88 14.40
C VAL A 465 0.74 -13.11 13.53
N VAL A 466 1.23 -12.25 12.63
CA VAL A 466 0.39 -11.35 11.82
C VAL A 466 -0.60 -12.13 10.93
N PRO A 467 -0.22 -13.20 10.22
CA PRO A 467 -1.17 -13.96 9.40
C PRO A 467 -2.29 -14.62 10.21
N ILE A 468 -2.08 -14.83 11.51
CA ILE A 468 -3.08 -15.42 12.41
C ILE A 468 -4.03 -14.32 12.90
N VAL A 469 -3.49 -13.20 13.40
CA VAL A 469 -4.29 -12.17 14.10
C VAL A 469 -4.86 -11.10 13.17
N ALA A 470 -4.16 -10.76 12.09
CA ALA A 470 -4.57 -9.66 11.21
C ALA A 470 -5.84 -9.95 10.41
N PRO A 471 -6.09 -11.16 9.86
CA PRO A 471 -7.35 -11.43 9.17
C PRO A 471 -8.56 -11.24 10.08
N ILE A 472 -8.42 -11.62 11.36
CA ILE A 472 -9.48 -11.49 12.37
C ILE A 472 -9.79 -10.02 12.64
N LEU A 473 -8.76 -9.20 12.86
CA LEU A 473 -8.93 -7.75 13.11
C LEU A 473 -9.42 -6.99 11.87
N LEU A 474 -8.97 -7.36 10.67
CA LEU A 474 -9.38 -6.71 9.42
C LEU A 474 -10.78 -7.14 8.98
N ALA A 475 -11.23 -8.34 9.37
CA ALA A 475 -12.57 -8.81 9.04
C ALA A 475 -13.65 -8.03 9.82
N ASP A 476 -13.36 -7.55 11.03
CA ASP A 476 -14.32 -6.84 11.88
C ASP A 476 -14.86 -5.56 11.18
N PRO A 477 -16.19 -5.49 10.92
CA PRO A 477 -16.81 -4.35 10.26
C PRO A 477 -17.04 -3.14 11.18
N GLY A 478 -16.93 -3.29 12.50
CA GLY A 478 -17.22 -2.25 13.49
C GLY A 478 -16.20 -1.11 13.49
N ALA A 479 -14.91 -1.41 13.33
CA ALA A 479 -13.87 -0.40 13.23
C ALA A 479 -13.40 -0.15 11.80
N ASN A 480 -13.55 -1.13 10.90
CA ASN A 480 -13.15 -1.06 9.48
C ASN A 480 -11.78 -0.42 9.27
N VAL A 481 -10.77 -0.98 9.94
CA VAL A 481 -9.40 -0.48 9.86
C VAL A 481 -8.74 -0.86 8.54
N THR A 482 -7.81 -0.02 8.07
CA THR A 482 -7.02 -0.29 6.86
C THR A 482 -5.84 -1.21 7.20
N ALA A 483 -5.43 -2.05 6.24
CA ALA A 483 -4.24 -2.88 6.39
C ALA A 483 -2.97 -2.03 6.64
N VAL A 484 -2.85 -0.87 5.99
CA VAL A 484 -1.74 0.08 6.18
C VAL A 484 -1.68 0.56 7.63
N TRP A 485 -2.81 1.01 8.21
CA TRP A 485 -2.87 1.49 9.59
C TRP A 485 -2.53 0.37 10.58
N LEU A 486 -3.11 -0.82 10.41
CA LEU A 486 -2.80 -1.96 11.26
C LEU A 486 -1.31 -2.32 11.21
N GLY A 487 -0.71 -2.31 10.02
CA GLY A 487 0.71 -2.62 9.87
C GLY A 487 1.63 -1.58 10.49
N VAL A 488 1.31 -0.29 10.38
CA VAL A 488 2.07 0.77 11.06
C VAL A 488 1.96 0.63 12.58
N MET A 489 0.77 0.31 13.11
CA MET A 489 0.56 0.05 14.54
C MET A 489 1.37 -1.16 15.03
N ILE A 490 1.35 -2.27 14.28
CA ILE A 490 2.16 -3.45 14.57
C ILE A 490 3.66 -3.09 14.54
N GLY A 491 4.11 -2.34 13.53
CA GLY A 491 5.50 -1.90 13.42
C GLY A 491 5.98 -1.05 14.60
N LEU A 492 5.19 -0.05 15.01
CA LEU A 492 5.48 0.77 16.19
C LEU A 492 5.49 -0.05 17.49
N ASN A 493 4.57 -1.01 17.60
CA ASN A 493 4.48 -1.88 18.77
C ASN A 493 5.69 -2.82 18.87
N ILE A 494 6.07 -3.49 17.78
CA ILE A 494 7.27 -4.33 17.72
C ILE A 494 8.52 -3.51 18.06
N GLN A 495 8.61 -2.29 17.56
CA GLN A 495 9.72 -1.38 17.89
C GLN A 495 9.81 -1.06 19.38
N THR A 496 8.66 -0.85 20.02
CA THR A 496 8.58 -0.59 21.47
C THR A 496 9.01 -1.81 22.27
N SER A 497 8.57 -3.00 21.83
CA SER A 497 8.98 -4.26 22.42
C SER A 497 10.49 -4.47 22.38
N PHE A 498 11.14 -4.14 21.25
CA PHE A 498 12.59 -4.29 21.06
C PHE A 498 13.44 -3.45 22.01
N LEU A 499 12.85 -2.41 22.63
CA LEU A 499 13.50 -1.56 23.62
C LEU A 499 13.15 -1.93 25.06
N THR A 500 12.17 -2.79 25.31
CA THR A 500 11.62 -3.00 26.65
C THR A 500 12.47 -3.96 27.50
N PRO A 501 12.99 -3.54 28.67
CA PRO A 501 13.70 -4.44 29.59
C PRO A 501 12.78 -5.54 30.15
N PRO A 502 13.31 -6.72 30.53
CA PRO A 502 14.74 -7.08 30.59
C PRO A 502 15.31 -7.64 29.27
N PHE A 503 14.45 -7.96 28.29
CA PHE A 503 14.84 -8.75 27.12
C PHE A 503 15.03 -7.98 25.81
N GLY A 504 14.76 -6.67 25.76
CA GLY A 504 14.84 -5.89 24.52
C GLY A 504 16.17 -6.10 23.75
N PHE A 505 16.08 -6.66 22.54
CA PHE A 505 17.24 -7.00 21.69
C PHE A 505 18.19 -5.82 21.47
N ALA A 506 17.64 -4.62 21.25
CA ALA A 506 18.44 -3.42 21.07
C ALA A 506 19.32 -3.13 22.31
N LEU A 507 18.85 -3.43 23.51
CA LEU A 507 19.60 -3.23 24.75
C LEU A 507 20.77 -4.21 24.85
N PHE A 508 20.58 -5.47 24.42
CA PHE A 508 21.65 -6.47 24.40
C PHE A 508 22.69 -6.18 23.33
N TYR A 509 22.28 -5.74 22.15
CA TYR A 509 23.18 -5.29 21.10
C TYR A 509 24.04 -4.11 21.56
N LEU A 510 23.42 -3.12 22.20
CA LEU A 510 24.15 -1.99 22.78
C LEU A 510 25.08 -2.43 23.90
N ARG A 511 24.62 -3.33 24.78
CA ARG A 511 25.45 -3.87 25.87
C ARG A 511 26.67 -4.61 25.34
N GLY A 512 26.56 -5.30 24.20
CA GLY A 512 27.66 -6.02 23.55
C GLY A 512 28.82 -5.12 23.13
N VAL A 513 28.56 -3.83 22.87
CA VAL A 513 29.58 -2.85 22.47
C VAL A 513 29.87 -1.77 23.51
N ALA A 514 29.03 -1.63 24.53
CA ALA A 514 29.20 -0.63 25.57
C ALA A 514 30.44 -0.91 26.44
N PRO A 515 31.23 0.12 26.79
CA PRO A 515 32.40 -0.04 27.66
C PRO A 515 31.97 -0.42 29.07
N ALA A 516 32.84 -1.10 29.82
CA ALA A 516 32.55 -1.61 31.17
C ALA A 516 32.14 -0.53 32.19
N VAL A 517 32.44 0.74 31.90
CA VAL A 517 32.00 1.91 32.69
C VAL A 517 30.47 2.05 32.72
N VAL A 518 29.78 1.61 31.67
CA VAL A 518 28.32 1.68 31.56
C VAL A 518 27.70 0.38 32.08
N LYS A 519 26.92 0.49 33.16
CA LYS A 519 26.22 -0.65 33.77
C LYS A 519 24.89 -0.92 33.03
N THR A 520 24.48 -2.19 32.96
CA THR A 520 23.19 -2.60 32.35
C THR A 520 21.99 -1.84 32.93
N ILE A 521 21.99 -1.59 34.25
CA ILE A 521 20.93 -0.81 34.93
C ILE A 521 20.82 0.61 34.38
N GLN A 522 21.93 1.22 33.95
CA GLN A 522 21.92 2.56 33.38
C GLN A 522 21.35 2.57 31.97
N ILE A 523 21.60 1.51 31.19
CA ILE A 523 20.97 1.29 29.88
C ILE A 523 19.45 1.17 30.06
N TYR A 524 19.01 0.31 30.98
CA TYR A 524 17.59 0.11 31.26
C TYR A 524 16.92 1.40 31.73
N ARG A 525 17.52 2.11 32.70
CA ARG A 525 17.00 3.40 33.18
C ARG A 525 16.95 4.46 32.08
N GLY A 526 17.91 4.43 31.15
CA GLY A 526 17.96 5.35 30.02
C GLY A 526 16.80 5.18 29.06
N VAL A 527 16.44 3.93 28.76
CA VAL A 527 15.46 3.61 27.71
C VAL A 527 14.00 3.79 28.15
N ILE A 528 13.70 3.75 29.45
CA ILE A 528 12.33 3.93 29.99
C ILE A 528 11.68 5.21 29.44
N ALA A 529 12.42 6.32 29.37
CA ALA A 529 11.88 7.56 28.84
C ALA A 529 11.48 7.44 27.35
N PHE A 530 12.27 6.72 26.56
CA PHE A 530 12.00 6.51 25.14
C PHE A 530 10.86 5.53 24.91
N ILE A 531 10.71 4.49 25.75
CA ILE A 531 9.53 3.60 25.72
C ILE A 531 8.26 4.40 25.98
N LEU A 532 8.26 5.29 26.99
CA LEU A 532 7.09 6.15 27.25
C LEU A 532 6.77 7.05 26.05
N LEU A 533 7.78 7.60 25.38
CA LEU A 533 7.58 8.39 24.15
C LEU A 533 7.03 7.55 23.01
N GLN A 534 7.44 6.28 22.88
CA GLN A 534 6.88 5.37 21.88
C GLN A 534 5.43 5.00 22.17
N LEU A 535 5.08 4.73 23.44
CA LEU A 535 3.69 4.50 23.83
C LEU A 535 2.82 5.74 23.56
N VAL A 536 3.36 6.95 23.79
CA VAL A 536 2.69 8.20 23.40
C VAL A 536 2.54 8.30 21.88
N ALA A 537 3.57 7.98 21.10
CA ALA A 537 3.50 7.98 19.64
C ALA A 537 2.47 6.96 19.13
N LEU A 538 2.45 5.75 19.70
CA LEU A 538 1.47 4.71 19.42
C LEU A 538 0.04 5.19 19.70
N ALA A 539 -0.18 5.87 20.83
CA ALA A 539 -1.49 6.45 21.17
C ALA A 539 -1.90 7.58 20.22
N ILE A 540 -0.96 8.43 19.79
CA ILE A 540 -1.21 9.50 18.81
C ILE A 540 -1.66 8.89 17.47
N VAL A 541 -0.95 7.88 16.99
CA VAL A 541 -1.27 7.20 15.72
C VAL A 541 -2.59 6.41 15.83
N ALA A 542 -2.87 5.84 17.01
CA ALA A 542 -4.13 5.14 17.26
C ALA A 542 -5.34 6.08 17.19
N TYR A 543 -5.24 7.27 17.78
CA TYR A 543 -6.33 8.26 17.81
C TYR A 543 -6.50 9.02 16.50
N ALA A 544 -5.42 9.19 15.72
CA ALA A 544 -5.44 9.91 14.46
C ALA A 544 -5.06 9.02 13.26
N PRO A 545 -5.97 8.12 12.79
CA PRO A 545 -5.79 7.35 11.56
C PRO A 545 -5.35 8.15 10.33
N PRO A 546 -5.77 9.42 10.13
CA PRO A 546 -5.30 10.23 9.02
C PRO A 546 -3.78 10.41 8.96
N LEU A 547 -3.06 10.31 10.09
CA LEU A 547 -1.59 10.35 10.08
C LEU A 547 -0.99 9.23 9.24
N VAL A 548 -1.67 8.09 9.14
CA VAL A 548 -1.22 6.92 8.37
C VAL A 548 -1.88 6.88 7.00
N ASN A 549 -3.20 7.09 6.92
CA ASN A 549 -3.94 6.84 5.67
C ASN A 549 -3.92 8.00 4.67
N TYR A 550 -3.76 9.25 5.13
CA TYR A 550 -3.89 10.42 4.26
C TYR A 550 -2.80 10.53 3.19
N LEU A 551 -1.54 10.25 3.55
CA LEU A 551 -0.45 10.37 2.60
C LEU A 551 -0.52 9.30 1.50
N PRO A 552 -0.77 8.00 1.80
CA PRO A 552 -1.09 6.98 0.81
C PRO A 552 -2.26 7.37 -0.09
N SER A 553 -3.41 7.76 0.49
CA SER A 553 -4.61 8.11 -0.30
C SER A 553 -4.37 9.31 -1.22
N ARG A 554 -3.66 10.33 -0.73
CA ARG A 554 -3.33 11.52 -1.50
C ARG A 554 -2.45 11.19 -2.70
N VAL A 555 -1.44 10.35 -2.50
CA VAL A 555 -0.52 9.97 -3.57
C VAL A 555 -1.24 9.11 -4.62
N ALA A 556 -2.02 8.12 -4.16
CA ALA A 556 -2.78 7.26 -5.05
C ALA A 556 -3.83 8.03 -5.88
N LEU A 557 -4.51 9.02 -5.28
CA LEU A 557 -5.55 9.79 -5.99
C LEU A 557 -5.00 10.86 -6.93
N LEU A 558 -3.75 11.30 -6.73
CA LEU A 558 -3.06 12.27 -7.60
C LEU A 558 -2.15 11.64 -8.66
N SER A 559 -1.95 10.32 -8.63
CA SER A 559 -1.10 9.64 -9.60
C SER A 559 -1.76 9.54 -10.98
N GLU A 560 -0.96 9.24 -12.00
CA GLU A 560 -1.48 8.95 -13.35
C GLU A 560 -2.32 7.66 -13.40
N THR A 561 -2.11 6.77 -12.43
CA THR A 561 -2.83 5.51 -12.24
C THR A 561 -3.99 5.62 -11.24
N SER A 562 -4.46 6.84 -10.96
CA SER A 562 -5.52 7.10 -9.98
C SER A 562 -6.80 6.33 -10.32
N PRO A 563 -7.47 5.71 -9.33
CA PRO A 563 -8.75 5.06 -9.56
C PRO A 563 -9.78 6.10 -10.07
N PRO A 564 -10.66 5.73 -11.01
CA PRO A 564 -11.64 6.66 -11.55
C PRO A 564 -12.62 7.10 -10.45
N PRO A 565 -13.14 8.34 -10.49
CA PRO A 565 -14.12 8.86 -9.54
C PRO A 565 -15.40 8.02 -9.41
N ARG A 566 -15.72 7.19 -10.42
CA ARG A 566 -16.83 6.23 -10.38
C ARG A 566 -16.59 5.00 -9.49
N ASN A 567 -15.40 4.84 -8.93
CA ASN A 567 -15.07 3.69 -8.07
C ASN A 567 -16.04 3.61 -6.88
N PRO A 568 -16.75 2.48 -6.66
CA PRO A 568 -17.70 2.32 -5.57
C PRO A 568 -17.14 2.69 -4.19
N SER A 569 -15.88 2.33 -3.88
CA SER A 569 -15.29 2.55 -2.56
C SER A 569 -15.12 4.04 -2.21
N LEU A 570 -15.04 4.91 -3.22
CA LEU A 570 -14.86 6.35 -3.07
C LEU A 570 -16.18 7.13 -3.06
N GLN A 571 -17.31 6.49 -3.43
CA GLN A 571 -18.56 7.21 -3.69
C GLN A 571 -19.06 8.02 -2.51
N TYR A 572 -18.93 7.52 -1.29
CA TYR A 572 -19.32 8.29 -0.10
C TYR A 572 -18.63 9.66 -0.03
N CYS A 573 -17.32 9.71 -0.29
CA CYS A 573 -16.57 10.97 -0.25
C CYS A 573 -16.81 11.84 -1.49
N VAL A 574 -17.04 11.22 -2.65
CA VAL A 574 -17.40 11.92 -3.88
C VAL A 574 -18.77 12.58 -3.74
N ASP A 575 -19.77 11.84 -3.27
CA ASP A 575 -21.14 12.32 -3.05
C ASP A 575 -21.12 13.50 -2.06
N ARG A 576 -20.42 13.38 -0.93
CA ARG A 576 -20.26 14.49 0.03
C ARG A 576 -19.63 15.75 -0.58
N TYR A 577 -18.56 15.58 -1.36
CA TYR A 577 -17.94 16.72 -2.05
C TYR A 577 -18.93 17.43 -2.98
N VAL A 578 -19.65 16.66 -3.80
CA VAL A 578 -20.62 17.19 -4.75
C VAL A 578 -21.76 17.89 -4.01
N PHE A 579 -22.28 17.27 -2.93
CA PHE A 579 -23.37 17.82 -2.14
C PHE A 579 -22.99 19.13 -1.45
N GLU A 580 -21.78 19.23 -0.89
CA GLU A 580 -21.26 20.48 -0.30
C GLU A 580 -21.04 21.56 -1.36
N THR A 581 -20.57 21.18 -2.56
CA THR A 581 -20.40 22.11 -3.69
C THR A 581 -21.74 22.62 -4.23
N LEU A 582 -22.75 21.76 -4.32
CA LEU A 582 -24.10 22.15 -4.76
C LEU A 582 -24.79 23.08 -3.76
N ASP A 583 -24.46 23.01 -2.47
CA ASP A 583 -24.96 23.96 -1.47
C ASP A 583 -24.37 25.36 -1.66
N THR A 584 -23.10 25.46 -2.07
CA THR A 584 -22.43 26.76 -2.24
C THR A 584 -22.65 27.36 -3.62
N ASP A 585 -22.62 26.55 -4.68
CA ASP A 585 -22.62 26.98 -6.08
C ASP A 585 -23.93 26.65 -6.83
N GLY A 586 -24.90 26.01 -6.17
CA GLY A 586 -26.12 25.49 -6.82
C GLY A 586 -26.93 26.54 -7.57
N ASP A 587 -27.07 27.76 -7.03
CA ASP A 587 -27.82 28.84 -7.69
C ASP A 587 -27.16 29.30 -9.00
N ARG A 588 -25.82 29.29 -9.04
CA ARG A 588 -25.06 29.59 -10.27
C ARG A 588 -25.30 28.52 -11.32
N ILE A 589 -25.27 27.24 -10.93
CA ILE A 589 -25.49 26.10 -11.83
C ILE A 589 -26.91 26.12 -12.37
N ARG A 590 -27.93 26.38 -11.53
CA ARG A 590 -29.32 26.52 -11.99
C ARG A 590 -29.49 27.68 -12.96
N GLY A 591 -28.84 28.82 -12.73
CA GLY A 591 -28.87 29.94 -13.68
C GLY A 591 -28.29 29.59 -15.05
N LEU A 592 -27.21 28.81 -15.09
CA LEU A 592 -26.62 28.30 -16.33
C LEU A 592 -27.50 27.23 -16.99
N LEU A 593 -28.13 26.35 -16.21
CA LEU A 593 -29.08 25.35 -16.69
C LEU A 593 -30.28 26.00 -17.37
N VAL A 594 -30.92 26.99 -16.75
CA VAL A 594 -32.04 27.75 -17.36
C VAL A 594 -31.61 28.43 -18.66
N SER A 595 -30.36 28.90 -18.73
CA SER A 595 -29.81 29.49 -19.96
C SER A 595 -29.60 28.42 -21.05
N ALA A 596 -29.18 27.21 -20.67
CA ALA A 596 -28.97 26.09 -21.59
C ALA A 596 -30.30 25.48 -22.09
N GLU A 597 -31.33 25.38 -21.23
CA GLU A 597 -32.68 24.95 -21.61
C GLU A 597 -33.34 25.89 -22.65
N GLY A 598 -32.97 27.18 -22.62
CA GLY A 598 -33.46 28.17 -23.58
C GLY A 598 -32.83 28.10 -24.97
N LEU A 599 -31.88 27.19 -25.21
CA LEU A 599 -31.19 27.07 -26.50
C LEU A 599 -32.07 26.44 -27.59
N ASP A 600 -31.92 26.93 -28.82
CA ASP A 600 -32.53 26.30 -29.99
C ASP A 600 -31.72 25.09 -30.45
N LEU A 601 -32.18 23.89 -30.09
CA LEU A 601 -31.52 22.62 -30.44
C LEU A 601 -31.87 22.10 -31.84
N SER A 602 -32.62 22.86 -32.66
CA SER A 602 -33.02 22.43 -34.01
C SER A 602 -31.84 22.25 -34.96
N VAL A 603 -30.73 22.97 -34.70
CA VAL A 603 -29.47 22.89 -35.46
C VAL A 603 -28.77 21.54 -35.26
N LEU A 604 -29.03 20.83 -34.16
CA LEU A 604 -28.45 19.51 -33.89
C LEU A 604 -29.21 18.39 -34.62
N PRO A 605 -28.49 17.35 -35.09
CA PRO A 605 -29.09 16.10 -35.53
C PRO A 605 -30.00 15.47 -34.46
N GLU A 606 -31.06 14.78 -34.89
CA GLU A 606 -32.06 14.15 -33.99
C GLU A 606 -31.42 13.22 -32.95
N ARG A 607 -30.34 12.51 -33.34
CA ARG A 607 -29.56 11.62 -32.45
C ARG A 607 -28.99 12.31 -31.21
N PHE A 608 -28.70 13.61 -31.28
CA PHE A 608 -28.12 14.40 -30.18
C PHE A 608 -29.15 15.30 -29.52
N ARG A 609 -30.10 15.83 -30.29
CA ARG A 609 -31.15 16.74 -29.81
C ARG A 609 -31.92 16.17 -28.61
N ASN A 610 -32.46 14.96 -28.75
CA ASN A 610 -33.27 14.35 -27.69
C ASN A 610 -32.41 14.04 -26.45
N ARG A 611 -31.22 13.46 -26.66
CA ARG A 611 -30.30 13.15 -25.55
C ARG A 611 -29.83 14.39 -24.79
N LEU A 612 -29.61 15.50 -25.49
CA LEU A 612 -29.20 16.76 -24.86
C LEU A 612 -30.38 17.39 -24.11
N ALA A 613 -31.59 17.38 -24.67
CA ALA A 613 -32.78 17.85 -23.97
C ALA A 613 -33.04 17.04 -22.69
N ASP A 614 -33.03 15.71 -22.78
CA ASP A 614 -33.21 14.81 -21.64
C ASP A 614 -32.13 15.06 -20.56
N SER A 615 -30.91 15.46 -20.97
CA SER A 615 -29.83 15.74 -20.02
C SER A 615 -30.06 16.99 -19.16
N PHE A 616 -30.79 17.99 -19.67
CA PHE A 616 -31.16 19.17 -18.88
C PHE A 616 -32.23 18.82 -17.83
N ASP A 617 -33.23 18.03 -18.22
CA ASP A 617 -34.24 17.52 -17.28
C ASP A 617 -33.60 16.67 -16.17
N GLU A 618 -32.65 15.79 -16.54
CA GLU A 618 -31.88 15.00 -15.56
C GLU A 618 -31.04 15.91 -14.65
N ALA A 619 -30.43 16.98 -15.17
CA ALA A 619 -29.66 17.94 -14.39
C ALA A 619 -30.51 18.72 -13.38
N ASP A 620 -31.73 19.13 -13.75
CA ASP A 620 -32.67 19.76 -12.81
C ASP A 620 -33.07 18.77 -11.70
N SER A 621 -33.35 17.52 -12.08
CA SER A 621 -33.74 16.46 -11.14
C SER A 621 -32.67 16.17 -10.07
N VAL A 622 -31.38 16.36 -10.40
CA VAL A 622 -30.26 16.13 -9.46
C VAL A 622 -30.44 16.95 -8.18
N PHE A 623 -30.89 18.21 -8.26
CA PHE A 623 -31.07 19.05 -7.07
C PHE A 623 -32.13 18.48 -6.11
N GLY A 624 -33.22 17.93 -6.65
CA GLY A 624 -34.25 17.25 -5.87
C GLY A 624 -33.74 15.93 -5.29
N LEU A 625 -33.08 15.12 -6.12
CA LEU A 625 -32.54 13.81 -5.73
C LEU A 625 -31.46 13.91 -4.66
N VAL A 626 -30.65 14.97 -4.64
CA VAL A 626 -29.70 15.25 -3.54
C VAL A 626 -30.45 15.46 -2.21
N GLY A 627 -31.58 16.16 -2.25
CA GLY A 627 -32.47 16.31 -1.10
C GLY A 627 -33.06 14.97 -0.63
N ASP A 628 -33.47 14.12 -1.57
CA ASP A 628 -33.97 12.78 -1.27
C ASP A 628 -32.90 11.89 -0.64
N VAL A 629 -31.67 11.93 -1.17
CA VAL A 629 -30.51 11.20 -0.61
C VAL A 629 -30.24 11.66 0.82
N ARG A 630 -30.15 12.97 1.06
CA ARG A 630 -29.93 13.53 2.42
C ARG A 630 -31.04 13.16 3.38
N THR A 631 -32.29 13.17 2.92
CA THR A 631 -33.45 12.80 3.73
C THR A 631 -33.42 11.32 4.10
N ALA A 632 -33.05 10.45 3.14
CA ALA A 632 -32.91 9.02 3.38
C ALA A 632 -31.71 8.71 4.29
N GLU A 633 -30.56 9.35 4.09
CA GLU A 633 -29.37 9.24 4.96
C GLU A 633 -29.70 9.70 6.39
N GLN A 634 -30.37 10.85 6.54
CA GLN A 634 -30.77 11.34 7.86
C GLN A 634 -31.76 10.40 8.56
N ALA A 635 -32.70 9.79 7.82
CA ALA A 635 -33.62 8.81 8.39
C ALA A 635 -32.88 7.56 8.93
N VAL A 636 -31.84 7.10 8.23
CA VAL A 636 -30.96 6.01 8.72
C VAL A 636 -30.17 6.46 9.95
N ILE A 637 -29.61 7.67 9.95
CA ILE A 637 -28.87 8.24 11.09
C ILE A 637 -29.76 8.36 12.33
N ASP A 638 -31.00 8.84 12.16
CA ASP A 638 -31.94 9.04 13.26
C ASP A 638 -32.44 7.71 13.85
N ALA A 639 -32.58 6.67 13.03
CA ALA A 639 -32.97 5.32 13.46
C ALA A 639 -31.80 4.53 14.10
N THR A 640 -30.55 4.87 13.76
CA THR A 640 -29.35 4.13 14.18
C THR A 640 -29.17 4.00 15.71
N PRO A 641 -29.35 5.05 16.54
CA PRO A 641 -29.16 4.95 17.99
C PRO A 641 -30.09 3.94 18.68
N ALA A 642 -31.31 3.76 18.17
CA ALA A 642 -32.26 2.78 18.70
C ALA A 642 -31.98 1.36 18.16
N TYR A 643 -31.60 1.26 16.88
CA TYR A 643 -31.34 -0.03 16.22
C TYR A 643 -30.05 -0.70 16.71
N ARG A 644 -28.96 0.08 16.85
CA ARG A 644 -27.60 -0.46 17.07
C ARG A 644 -27.45 -1.33 18.33
N PRO A 645 -27.97 -0.96 19.51
CA PRO A 645 -27.86 -1.81 20.69
C PRO A 645 -28.60 -3.16 20.52
N LEU A 646 -29.76 -3.12 19.88
CA LEU A 646 -30.56 -4.31 19.58
C LEU A 646 -29.83 -5.19 18.56
N HIS A 647 -29.34 -4.59 17.48
CA HIS A 647 -28.51 -5.25 16.46
C HIS A 647 -27.32 -5.98 17.08
N ASN A 648 -26.53 -5.29 17.92
CA ASN A 648 -25.36 -5.90 18.54
C ASN A 648 -25.76 -7.10 19.42
N THR A 649 -26.83 -6.97 20.20
CA THR A 649 -27.32 -8.05 21.07
C THR A 649 -27.75 -9.27 20.25
N VAL A 650 -28.53 -9.06 19.19
CA VAL A 650 -28.99 -10.16 18.33
C VAL A 650 -27.83 -10.79 17.57
N ARG A 651 -26.90 -10.00 17.03
CA ARG A 651 -25.71 -10.53 16.34
C ARG A 651 -24.78 -11.31 17.27
N ASP A 652 -24.66 -10.91 18.53
CA ASP A 652 -23.95 -11.67 19.56
C ASP A 652 -24.64 -13.02 19.81
N ILE A 653 -25.97 -13.04 19.96
CA ILE A 653 -26.76 -14.28 20.12
C ILE A 653 -26.64 -15.18 18.89
N GLU A 654 -26.80 -14.66 17.69
CA GLU A 654 -26.67 -15.40 16.43
C GLU A 654 -25.25 -15.94 16.21
N ARG A 655 -24.22 -15.22 16.69
CA ARG A 655 -22.84 -15.73 16.68
C ARG A 655 -22.74 -16.97 17.57
N ASP A 656 -23.31 -16.93 18.78
CA ASP A 656 -23.31 -18.07 19.69
C ASP A 656 -24.15 -19.24 19.14
N ILE A 657 -25.33 -18.97 18.56
CA ILE A 657 -26.14 -19.98 17.85
C ILE A 657 -25.33 -20.66 16.75
N ARG A 658 -24.62 -19.89 15.91
CA ARG A 658 -23.79 -20.43 14.83
C ARG A 658 -22.65 -21.32 15.35
N ARG A 659 -22.04 -20.95 16.48
CA ARG A 659 -21.03 -21.80 17.14
C ARG A 659 -21.64 -23.14 17.53
N HIS A 660 -22.79 -23.14 18.20
CA HIS A 660 -23.49 -24.37 18.55
C HIS A 660 -23.96 -25.16 17.32
N GLU A 661 -24.41 -24.53 16.23
CA GLU A 661 -24.78 -25.21 14.99
C GLU A 661 -23.61 -25.93 14.32
N ALA A 662 -22.43 -25.31 14.31
CA ALA A 662 -21.21 -25.92 13.80
C ALA A 662 -20.82 -27.15 14.64
N GLU A 663 -20.86 -27.03 15.96
CA GLU A 663 -20.60 -28.13 16.89
C GLU A 663 -21.62 -29.26 16.76
N ILE A 664 -22.92 -28.95 16.67
CA ILE A 664 -24.02 -29.88 16.43
C ILE A 664 -23.78 -30.65 15.11
N THR A 665 -23.41 -29.94 14.04
CA THR A 665 -23.14 -30.55 12.73
C THR A 665 -21.95 -31.50 12.79
N GLU A 666 -20.89 -31.11 13.52
CA GLU A 666 -19.73 -31.96 13.74
C GLU A 666 -20.09 -33.20 14.56
N LEU A 667 -20.82 -33.04 15.67
CA LEU A 667 -21.27 -34.14 16.52
C LEU A 667 -22.16 -35.12 15.77
N ARG A 668 -23.15 -34.64 15.00
CA ARG A 668 -23.97 -35.48 14.12
C ARG A 668 -23.12 -36.27 13.15
N THR A 669 -22.11 -35.63 12.56
CA THR A 669 -21.16 -36.29 11.65
C THR A 669 -20.35 -37.36 12.39
N ARG A 670 -19.82 -37.07 13.58
CA ARG A 670 -19.06 -38.04 14.41
C ARG A 670 -19.93 -39.23 14.84
N ILE A 671 -21.16 -38.98 15.29
CA ILE A 671 -22.15 -40.02 15.64
C ILE A 671 -22.43 -40.92 14.43
N SER A 672 -22.66 -40.34 13.24
CA SER A 672 -22.93 -41.12 12.02
C SER A 672 -21.79 -42.04 11.57
N ARG A 673 -20.55 -41.72 11.97
CA ARG A 673 -19.33 -42.50 11.68
C ARG A 673 -19.11 -43.64 12.68
N LEU A 674 -19.69 -43.58 13.88
CA LEU A 674 -19.61 -44.64 14.90
C LEU A 674 -20.59 -45.79 14.58
N ARG A 675 -20.16 -46.73 13.73
CA ARG A 675 -20.96 -47.90 13.29
C ARG A 675 -20.48 -49.18 13.98
N GLY A 676 -21.43 -49.99 14.45
CA GLY A 676 -21.18 -51.24 15.15
C GLY A 676 -21.96 -51.35 16.47
N ASP A 677 -22.10 -52.59 16.96
CA ASP A 677 -22.82 -52.96 18.19
C ASP A 677 -21.86 -53.32 19.33
N ASP A 678 -20.58 -52.95 19.20
CA ASP A 678 -19.60 -53.10 20.27
C ASP A 678 -20.00 -52.22 21.49
N PRO A 679 -20.05 -52.76 22.72
CA PRO A 679 -20.44 -52.01 23.92
C PRO A 679 -19.74 -50.66 24.07
N ASP A 680 -18.44 -50.58 23.75
CA ASP A 680 -17.65 -49.35 23.87
C ASP A 680 -18.08 -48.30 22.83
N ILE A 681 -18.52 -48.73 21.64
CA ILE A 681 -19.02 -47.85 20.58
C ILE A 681 -20.41 -47.32 20.96
N VAL A 682 -21.25 -48.16 21.56
CA VAL A 682 -22.59 -47.79 22.03
C VAL A 682 -22.51 -46.75 23.15
N GLU A 683 -21.68 -46.98 24.18
CA GLU A 683 -21.50 -46.02 25.27
C GLU A 683 -21.00 -44.66 24.76
N ARG A 684 -20.04 -44.68 23.82
CA ARG A 684 -19.49 -43.45 23.24
C ARG A 684 -20.50 -42.73 22.36
N ARG A 685 -21.36 -43.47 21.65
CA ARG A 685 -22.48 -42.92 20.87
C ARG A 685 -23.49 -42.25 21.80
N ASP A 686 -23.87 -42.91 22.89
CA ASP A 686 -24.85 -42.40 23.87
C ASP A 686 -24.34 -41.13 24.58
N ARG A 687 -23.05 -41.08 24.91
CA ARG A 687 -22.43 -39.86 25.46
C ARG A 687 -22.48 -38.70 24.47
N LEU A 688 -22.16 -38.95 23.20
CA LEU A 688 -22.19 -37.92 22.16
C LEU A 688 -23.62 -37.48 21.83
N SER A 689 -24.61 -38.38 21.86
CA SER A 689 -26.01 -38.03 21.66
C SER A 689 -26.56 -37.21 22.83
N THR A 690 -26.18 -37.52 24.07
CA THR A 690 -26.55 -36.70 25.24
C THR A 690 -26.01 -35.28 25.09
N HIS A 691 -24.75 -35.13 24.70
CA HIS A 691 -24.15 -33.82 24.47
C HIS A 691 -24.78 -33.07 23.28
N LEU A 692 -25.17 -33.80 22.23
CA LEU A 692 -25.93 -33.24 21.12
C LEU A 692 -27.28 -32.68 21.61
N GLU A 693 -28.01 -33.41 22.46
CA GLU A 693 -29.27 -32.95 23.04
C GLU A 693 -29.07 -31.72 23.94
N GLU A 694 -28.00 -31.66 24.73
CA GLU A 694 -27.63 -30.48 25.53
C GLU A 694 -27.40 -29.26 24.64
N LEU A 695 -26.58 -29.39 23.59
CA LEU A 695 -26.30 -28.29 22.66
C LEU A 695 -27.54 -27.85 21.87
N GLU A 696 -28.41 -28.79 21.48
CA GLU A 696 -29.69 -28.48 20.85
C GLU A 696 -30.61 -27.71 21.81
N ALA A 697 -30.61 -28.05 23.10
CA ALA A 697 -31.36 -27.32 24.12
C ALA A 697 -30.78 -25.92 24.40
N GLU A 698 -29.45 -25.77 24.50
CA GLU A 698 -28.78 -24.48 24.63
C GLU A 698 -29.04 -23.58 23.43
N LYS A 699 -28.96 -24.13 22.21
CA LYS A 699 -29.32 -23.42 20.98
C LYS A 699 -30.77 -22.92 21.05
N ALA A 700 -31.72 -23.77 21.40
CA ALA A 700 -33.13 -23.37 21.51
C ALA A 700 -33.34 -22.29 22.59
N GLN A 701 -32.57 -22.32 23.68
CA GLN A 701 -32.59 -21.28 24.70
C GLN A 701 -32.01 -19.95 24.21
N LEU A 702 -30.99 -19.97 23.36
CA LEU A 702 -30.43 -18.77 22.73
C LEU A 702 -31.42 -18.18 21.70
N GLU A 703 -32.06 -19.02 20.89
CA GLU A 703 -33.11 -18.57 19.95
C GLU A 703 -34.25 -17.86 20.70
N ALA A 704 -34.64 -18.36 21.87
CA ALA A 704 -35.67 -17.74 22.72
C ALA A 704 -35.22 -16.43 23.40
N GLN A 705 -33.92 -16.10 23.42
CA GLN A 705 -33.40 -14.84 23.96
C GLN A 705 -33.42 -13.70 22.94
N ILE A 706 -33.67 -14.00 21.66
CA ILE A 706 -33.83 -12.98 20.62
C ILE A 706 -35.08 -12.15 20.97
N PRO A 707 -34.97 -10.81 21.11
CA PRO A 707 -36.11 -9.97 21.47
C PRO A 707 -37.23 -10.05 20.43
N GLU A 708 -38.49 -10.16 20.87
CA GLU A 708 -39.66 -10.28 19.98
C GLU A 708 -39.81 -9.08 19.03
N GLU A 709 -39.28 -7.92 19.41
CA GLU A 709 -39.30 -6.68 18.60
C GLU A 709 -38.29 -6.70 17.44
N TRP A 710 -37.33 -7.65 17.43
CA TRP A 710 -36.21 -7.69 16.48
C TRP A 710 -36.67 -7.68 15.02
N ASP A 711 -37.52 -8.62 14.63
CA ASP A 711 -37.91 -8.78 13.23
C ASP A 711 -38.57 -7.50 12.68
N GLY A 712 -39.45 -6.89 13.48
CA GLY A 712 -40.13 -5.64 13.11
C GLY A 712 -39.16 -4.46 12.98
N VAL A 713 -38.28 -4.29 13.95
CA VAL A 713 -37.29 -3.20 13.98
C VAL A 713 -36.23 -3.38 12.88
N HIS A 714 -35.78 -4.63 12.64
CA HIS A 714 -34.83 -4.97 11.58
C HIS A 714 -35.43 -4.71 10.19
N ASP A 715 -36.68 -5.14 9.94
CA ASP A 715 -37.36 -4.90 8.68
C ASP A 715 -37.59 -3.40 8.40
N GLU A 716 -37.90 -2.63 9.44
CA GLU A 716 -38.03 -1.17 9.33
C GLU A 716 -36.68 -0.53 8.98
N PHE A 717 -35.61 -0.86 9.71
CA PHE A 717 -34.28 -0.34 9.44
C PHE A 717 -33.78 -0.75 8.04
N ALA A 718 -33.99 -2.00 7.63
CA ALA A 718 -33.64 -2.50 6.30
C ALA A 718 -34.38 -1.76 5.18
N LYS A 719 -35.64 -1.33 5.40
CA LYS A 719 -36.35 -0.47 4.45
C LYS A 719 -35.69 0.90 4.32
N LEU A 720 -35.25 1.49 5.44
CA LEU A 720 -34.55 2.78 5.42
C LEU A 720 -33.22 2.69 4.66
N THR A 721 -32.39 1.68 4.93
CA THR A 721 -31.11 1.46 4.22
C THR A 721 -31.31 1.15 2.73
N ARG A 722 -32.36 0.38 2.38
CA ARG A 722 -32.73 0.16 0.97
C ARG A 722 -33.17 1.46 0.30
N ALA A 723 -33.95 2.31 0.98
CA ALA A 723 -34.38 3.60 0.46
C ALA A 723 -33.18 4.53 0.25
N GLU A 724 -32.24 4.60 1.18
CA GLU A 724 -30.97 5.34 1.05
C GLU A 724 -30.17 4.85 -0.18
N THR A 725 -30.01 3.53 -0.33
CA THR A 725 -29.30 2.94 -1.47
C THR A 725 -30.00 3.25 -2.80
N GLN A 726 -31.33 3.18 -2.83
CA GLN A 726 -32.12 3.50 -4.02
C GLN A 726 -32.03 4.99 -4.38
N ALA A 727 -32.15 5.89 -3.40
CA ALA A 727 -31.99 7.33 -3.60
C ALA A 727 -30.58 7.65 -4.13
N GLY A 728 -29.54 7.07 -3.51
CA GLY A 728 -28.16 7.24 -3.95
C GLY A 728 -27.95 6.76 -5.39
N ASN A 729 -28.49 5.59 -5.75
CA ASN A 729 -28.39 5.07 -7.12
C ASN A 729 -29.24 5.85 -8.12
N ALA A 730 -30.36 6.45 -7.72
CA ALA A 730 -31.15 7.34 -8.56
C ALA A 730 -30.38 8.63 -8.85
N TYR A 731 -29.89 9.32 -7.81
CA TYR A 731 -29.03 10.49 -7.92
C TYR A 731 -27.83 10.23 -8.84
N ARG A 732 -27.08 9.15 -8.59
CA ARG A 732 -25.88 8.82 -9.36
C ARG A 732 -26.17 8.58 -10.85
N ARG A 733 -27.29 7.94 -11.16
CA ARG A 733 -27.73 7.73 -12.56
C ARG A 733 -28.12 9.04 -13.21
N ALA A 734 -28.91 9.87 -12.53
CA ALA A 734 -29.31 11.18 -13.02
C ALA A 734 -28.08 12.08 -13.27
N ALA A 735 -27.12 12.12 -12.33
CA ALA A 735 -25.89 12.88 -12.49
C ALA A 735 -25.02 12.40 -13.66
N ASP A 736 -24.89 11.08 -13.82
CA ASP A 736 -24.17 10.46 -14.94
C ASP A 736 -24.87 10.78 -16.30
N ASN A 737 -26.20 10.73 -16.34
CA ASN A 737 -27.03 11.04 -17.51
C ASN A 737 -27.09 12.54 -17.84
N ALA A 738 -26.98 13.41 -16.83
CA ALA A 738 -26.99 14.87 -16.99
C ALA A 738 -25.70 15.38 -17.64
N TYR A 739 -24.54 14.82 -17.27
CA TYR A 739 -23.26 15.31 -17.76
C TYR A 739 -22.86 14.74 -19.12
N ARG A 740 -23.03 13.43 -19.32
CA ARG A 740 -22.43 12.73 -20.48
C ARG A 740 -22.91 13.25 -21.84
N PRO A 741 -24.22 13.45 -22.09
CA PRO A 741 -24.69 14.00 -23.37
C PRO A 741 -24.15 15.41 -23.64
N VAL A 742 -24.06 16.24 -22.60
CA VAL A 742 -23.52 17.61 -22.69
C VAL A 742 -22.04 17.56 -23.03
N SER A 743 -21.25 16.73 -22.34
CA SER A 743 -19.81 16.60 -22.61
C SER A 743 -19.54 16.08 -24.01
N ASP A 744 -20.33 15.11 -24.49
CA ASP A 744 -20.20 14.54 -25.83
C ASP A 744 -20.48 15.62 -26.90
N VAL A 745 -21.57 16.38 -26.77
CA VAL A 745 -21.92 17.46 -27.72
C VAL A 745 -20.88 18.58 -27.68
N VAL A 746 -20.46 19.03 -26.50
CA VAL A 746 -19.43 20.08 -26.37
C VAL A 746 -18.09 19.62 -26.98
N ALA A 747 -17.71 18.36 -26.81
CA ALA A 747 -16.51 17.81 -27.45
C ALA A 747 -16.62 17.80 -28.98
N LEU A 748 -17.78 17.39 -29.54
CA LEU A 748 -18.04 17.42 -30.98
C LEU A 748 -17.95 18.84 -31.56
N LEU A 749 -18.53 19.84 -30.86
CA LEU A 749 -18.55 21.24 -31.28
C LEU A 749 -17.19 21.92 -31.13
N ARG A 750 -16.41 21.60 -30.08
CA ARG A 750 -15.01 22.07 -29.95
C ARG A 750 -14.09 21.47 -31.02
N GLY A 751 -14.49 20.35 -31.63
CA GLY A 751 -13.78 19.67 -32.71
C GLY A 751 -13.91 20.30 -34.10
N VAL A 752 -14.65 21.42 -34.27
CA VAL A 752 -14.84 22.08 -35.58
C VAL A 752 -13.52 22.57 -36.18
N GLU A 753 -12.73 23.38 -35.45
CA GLU A 753 -11.46 23.91 -35.97
C GLU A 753 -10.45 22.79 -36.34
N PRO A 754 -10.22 21.76 -35.49
CA PRO A 754 -9.39 20.62 -35.87
C PRO A 754 -9.91 19.86 -37.10
N LEU A 755 -11.23 19.69 -37.23
CA LEU A 755 -11.82 18.97 -38.36
C LEU A 755 -11.71 19.77 -39.66
N GLU A 756 -11.87 21.09 -39.60
CA GLU A 756 -11.66 22.00 -40.73
C GLU A 756 -10.21 21.97 -41.19
N ALA A 757 -9.25 22.03 -40.25
CA ALA A 757 -7.83 21.91 -40.54
C ALA A 757 -7.48 20.54 -41.17
N LEU A 758 -8.00 19.45 -40.60
CA LEU A 758 -7.81 18.09 -41.13
C LEU A 758 -8.38 17.99 -42.55
N ARG A 759 -9.60 18.49 -42.77
CA ARG A 759 -10.26 18.50 -44.07
C ARG A 759 -9.46 19.30 -45.12
N ALA A 760 -8.87 20.44 -44.73
CA ALA A 760 -7.98 21.20 -45.60
C ALA A 760 -6.72 20.39 -45.97
N SER A 761 -6.08 19.72 -45.00
CA SER A 761 -4.91 18.87 -45.26
C SER A 761 -5.23 17.66 -46.15
N ILE A 762 -6.40 17.04 -46.00
CA ILE A 762 -6.85 15.94 -46.88
C ILE A 762 -7.08 16.47 -48.30
N ALA A 763 -7.66 17.67 -48.44
CA ALA A 763 -7.92 18.27 -49.75
C ALA A 763 -6.62 18.66 -50.50
N GLU A 764 -5.57 19.06 -49.77
CA GLU A 764 -4.25 19.33 -50.34
C GLU A 764 -3.58 18.05 -50.89
N LEU A 765 -3.85 16.89 -50.28
CA LEU A 765 -3.32 15.60 -50.72
C LEU A 765 -4.07 14.99 -51.90
N GLN A 766 -5.35 15.31 -52.08
CA GLN A 766 -6.19 14.79 -53.16
C GLN A 766 -5.54 14.86 -54.56
N PRO A 767 -4.95 15.99 -55.01
CA PRO A 767 -4.27 16.05 -56.31
C PRO A 767 -2.93 15.30 -56.36
N GLU A 768 -2.30 15.02 -55.23
CA GLU A 768 -1.00 14.32 -55.16
C GLU A 768 -1.14 12.79 -55.34
N ILE A 769 -2.31 12.22 -55.05
CA ILE A 769 -2.58 10.77 -55.13
C ILE A 769 -2.35 10.21 -56.54
N GLU A 770 -2.63 11.00 -57.59
CA GLU A 770 -2.46 10.56 -58.97
C GLU A 770 -0.99 10.56 -59.43
N GLY A 771 -0.11 11.35 -58.83
CA GLY A 771 1.25 11.61 -59.34
C GLY A 771 2.41 11.40 -58.37
N GLY A 772 2.15 11.30 -57.06
CA GLY A 772 3.16 11.18 -56.00
C GLY A 772 3.75 9.78 -55.84
N ASP A 773 4.75 9.67 -54.97
CA ASP A 773 5.35 8.39 -54.57
C ASP A 773 4.40 7.65 -53.59
N PRO A 774 3.99 6.39 -53.87
CA PRO A 774 3.00 5.68 -53.04
C PRO A 774 3.40 5.50 -51.58
N ALA A 775 4.70 5.33 -51.29
CA ALA A 775 5.19 5.14 -49.92
C ALA A 775 5.07 6.43 -49.09
N ASP A 776 5.53 7.57 -49.62
CA ASP A 776 5.41 8.88 -48.97
C ASP A 776 3.93 9.29 -48.76
N LEU A 777 3.06 8.95 -49.73
CA LEU A 777 1.62 9.20 -49.61
C LEU A 777 0.96 8.32 -48.55
N ALA A 778 1.35 7.05 -48.43
CA ALA A 778 0.84 6.15 -47.39
C ALA A 778 1.24 6.64 -45.98
N ASP A 779 2.49 7.11 -45.81
CA ASP A 779 2.97 7.68 -44.55
C ASP A 779 2.20 8.96 -44.16
N ARG A 780 1.96 9.87 -45.11
CA ARG A 780 1.15 11.08 -44.87
C ARG A 780 -0.31 10.75 -44.56
N LEU A 781 -0.91 9.77 -45.24
CA LEU A 781 -2.26 9.29 -44.93
C LEU A 781 -2.31 8.64 -43.54
N ALA A 782 -1.25 7.94 -43.11
CA ALA A 782 -1.14 7.41 -41.75
C ALA A 782 -1.07 8.53 -40.70
N GLU A 783 -0.36 9.63 -40.99
CA GLU A 783 -0.32 10.81 -40.12
C GLU A 783 -1.69 11.47 -40.00
N LEU A 784 -2.39 11.70 -41.13
CA LEU A 784 -3.75 12.27 -41.12
C LEU A 784 -4.76 11.34 -40.45
N GLN A 785 -4.62 10.02 -40.63
CA GLN A 785 -5.44 9.04 -39.93
C GLN A 785 -5.23 9.13 -38.41
N SER A 786 -3.98 9.25 -37.96
CA SER A 786 -3.64 9.45 -36.54
C SER A 786 -4.20 10.78 -35.99
N GLN A 787 -4.16 11.86 -36.77
CA GLN A 787 -4.79 13.13 -36.39
C GLN A 787 -6.31 13.01 -36.26
N SER A 788 -6.97 12.23 -37.13
CA SER A 788 -8.41 11.98 -37.06
C SER A 788 -8.84 11.20 -35.81
N ASP A 789 -7.96 10.37 -35.22
CA ASP A 789 -8.24 9.64 -33.97
C ASP A 789 -8.45 10.58 -32.77
N ALA A 790 -7.90 11.80 -32.82
CA ALA A 790 -8.05 12.79 -31.77
C ALA A 790 -9.35 13.61 -31.88
N ILE A 791 -10.10 13.48 -32.99
CA ILE A 791 -11.31 14.27 -33.25
C ILE A 791 -12.55 13.40 -32.99
N GLU A 792 -13.34 13.80 -31.99
CA GLU A 792 -14.56 13.08 -31.63
C GLU A 792 -15.57 13.07 -32.80
N GLY A 793 -16.10 11.90 -33.12
CA GLY A 793 -17.06 11.70 -34.21
C GLY A 793 -16.48 11.78 -35.63
N ALA A 794 -15.16 11.69 -35.81
CA ALA A 794 -14.52 11.63 -37.14
C ALA A 794 -14.24 10.19 -37.62
N SER A 795 -15.01 9.19 -37.16
CA SER A 795 -14.78 7.76 -37.45
C SER A 795 -14.83 7.44 -38.94
N ASP A 796 -15.71 8.12 -39.68
CA ASP A 796 -15.97 7.84 -41.09
C ASP A 796 -14.89 8.50 -41.96
N VAL A 797 -14.40 9.68 -41.55
CA VAL A 797 -13.18 10.32 -42.10
C VAL A 797 -11.98 9.39 -41.93
N ARG A 798 -11.80 8.83 -40.73
CA ARG A 798 -10.73 7.88 -40.44
C ARG A 798 -10.83 6.60 -41.28
N SER A 799 -12.04 6.09 -41.51
CA SER A 799 -12.26 4.91 -42.34
C SER A 799 -11.78 5.18 -43.76
N GLY A 800 -12.24 6.27 -44.38
CA GLY A 800 -11.84 6.65 -45.74
C GLY A 800 -10.33 6.85 -45.89
N LEU A 801 -9.68 7.48 -44.90
CA LEU A 801 -8.21 7.61 -44.87
C LEU A 801 -7.49 6.26 -44.74
N GLY A 802 -8.03 5.34 -43.92
CA GLY A 802 -7.49 4.00 -43.74
C GLY A 802 -7.67 3.10 -44.96
N ASP A 803 -8.79 3.23 -45.68
CA ASP A 803 -9.04 2.58 -46.96
C ASP A 803 -8.06 3.12 -48.02
N ALA A 804 -7.86 4.44 -48.08
CA ALA A 804 -6.92 5.06 -49.00
C ALA A 804 -5.46 4.65 -48.73
N ARG A 805 -5.05 4.57 -47.46
CA ARG A 805 -3.71 4.10 -47.08
C ARG A 805 -3.50 2.65 -47.51
N ARG A 806 -4.43 1.76 -47.18
CA ARG A 806 -4.33 0.32 -47.50
C ARG A 806 -4.20 0.09 -49.01
N ALA A 807 -4.92 0.84 -49.83
CA ALA A 807 -4.85 0.73 -51.28
C ALA A 807 -3.47 1.13 -51.87
N LEU A 808 -2.73 2.01 -51.19
CA LEU A 808 -1.37 2.41 -51.60
C LEU A 808 -0.27 1.49 -51.08
N GLU A 809 -0.52 0.74 -49.99
CA GLU A 809 0.42 -0.22 -49.38
C GLU A 809 0.43 -1.60 -50.08
N GLU A 810 -0.49 -1.84 -51.04
CA GLU A 810 -0.55 -3.10 -51.78
C GLU A 810 0.70 -3.33 -52.66
N GLU A 811 1.01 -4.61 -52.95
CA GLU A 811 2.14 -5.02 -53.80
C GLU A 811 2.08 -4.38 -55.20
N THR A 812 0.87 -4.04 -55.65
CA THR A 812 0.58 -3.13 -56.77
C THR A 812 -0.36 -2.01 -56.29
N PRO A 813 0.12 -0.77 -56.10
CA PRO A 813 -0.69 0.32 -55.55
C PRO A 813 -1.92 0.65 -56.41
N ASP A 814 -3.11 0.59 -55.82
CA ASP A 814 -4.37 0.95 -56.47
C ASP A 814 -4.74 2.41 -56.19
N ARG A 815 -4.29 3.29 -57.08
CA ARG A 815 -4.54 4.74 -56.98
C ARG A 815 -6.00 5.13 -57.17
N ALA A 816 -6.81 4.30 -57.82
CA ALA A 816 -8.23 4.59 -58.04
C ALA A 816 -9.01 4.37 -56.74
N THR A 817 -8.76 3.25 -56.06
CA THR A 817 -9.34 2.98 -54.73
C THR A 817 -8.80 3.97 -53.68
N ALA A 818 -7.52 4.39 -53.80
CA ALA A 818 -6.96 5.40 -52.92
C ALA A 818 -7.61 6.79 -53.06
N SER A 819 -7.90 7.22 -54.29
CA SER A 819 -8.58 8.50 -54.53
C SER A 819 -10.05 8.47 -54.11
N GLU A 820 -10.72 7.31 -54.24
CA GLU A 820 -12.07 7.08 -53.74
C GLU A 820 -12.13 7.19 -52.20
N GLY A 821 -11.23 6.51 -51.48
CA GLY A 821 -11.16 6.60 -50.01
C GLY A 821 -10.89 8.02 -49.49
N VAL A 822 -10.06 8.80 -50.18
CA VAL A 822 -9.83 10.23 -49.84
C VAL A 822 -11.06 11.10 -50.16
N ALA A 823 -11.77 10.82 -51.25
CA ALA A 823 -13.02 11.51 -51.56
C ALA A 823 -14.13 11.19 -50.54
N GLU A 824 -14.22 9.94 -50.08
CA GLU A 824 -15.12 9.52 -49.01
C GLU A 824 -14.78 10.21 -47.68
N ALA A 825 -13.50 10.32 -47.34
CA ALA A 825 -13.05 11.03 -46.14
C ALA A 825 -13.40 12.53 -46.19
N LEU A 826 -13.23 13.18 -47.35
CA LEU A 826 -13.63 14.58 -47.54
C LEU A 826 -15.15 14.76 -47.45
N ALA A 827 -15.93 13.86 -48.05
CA ALA A 827 -17.38 13.91 -47.99
C ALA A 827 -17.90 13.74 -46.55
N ALA A 828 -17.32 12.81 -45.79
CA ALA A 828 -17.64 12.61 -44.38
C ALA A 828 -17.27 13.83 -43.51
N ALA A 829 -16.14 14.48 -43.79
CA ALA A 829 -15.74 15.71 -43.10
C ALA A 829 -16.68 16.87 -43.41
N ASP A 830 -17.07 17.04 -44.68
CA ASP A 830 -18.02 18.07 -45.11
C ASP A 830 -19.42 17.85 -44.51
N GLU A 831 -19.89 16.60 -44.42
CA GLU A 831 -21.16 16.26 -43.76
C GLU A 831 -21.16 16.62 -42.27
N GLU A 832 -20.08 16.33 -41.56
CA GLU A 832 -19.94 16.66 -40.15
C GLU A 832 -19.78 18.19 -39.93
N LEU A 833 -19.01 18.90 -40.76
CA LEU A 833 -18.86 20.36 -40.67
C LEU A 833 -20.17 21.11 -40.96
N ALA A 834 -20.98 20.63 -41.90
CA ALA A 834 -22.22 21.30 -42.34
C ALA A 834 -23.20 21.59 -41.21
N TRP A 835 -23.27 20.74 -40.18
CA TRP A 835 -24.11 20.98 -39.00
C TRP A 835 -23.31 21.43 -37.78
N ARG A 836 -22.03 21.04 -37.62
CA ARG A 836 -21.21 21.42 -36.46
C ARG A 836 -20.83 22.90 -36.46
N GLU A 837 -20.54 23.51 -37.61
CA GLU A 837 -20.20 24.93 -37.70
C GLU A 837 -21.31 25.86 -37.16
N PRO A 838 -22.56 25.80 -37.66
CA PRO A 838 -23.63 26.64 -37.13
C PRO A 838 -23.97 26.26 -35.68
N ALA A 839 -23.94 24.97 -35.33
CA ALA A 839 -24.18 24.54 -33.95
C ALA A 839 -23.11 25.04 -32.97
N ALA A 840 -21.83 25.11 -33.39
CA ALA A 840 -20.76 25.63 -32.56
C ALA A 840 -20.90 27.14 -32.35
N ALA A 841 -21.29 27.90 -33.39
CA ALA A 841 -21.53 29.34 -33.26
C ALA A 841 -22.68 29.66 -32.30
N ASP A 842 -23.77 28.91 -32.38
CA ASP A 842 -25.00 29.21 -31.64
C ASP A 842 -25.03 28.59 -30.24
N LEU A 843 -24.55 27.35 -30.06
CA LEU A 843 -24.71 26.59 -28.83
C LEU A 843 -23.49 26.65 -27.90
N LEU A 844 -22.27 26.67 -28.45
CA LEU A 844 -21.03 26.59 -27.65
C LEU A 844 -20.86 27.76 -26.65
N PRO A 845 -21.25 29.02 -26.95
CA PRO A 845 -21.13 30.13 -25.99
C PRO A 845 -21.92 29.93 -24.69
N VAL A 846 -22.96 29.09 -24.71
CA VAL A 846 -23.80 28.79 -23.54
C VAL A 846 -23.50 27.39 -23.00
N LEU A 847 -23.41 26.37 -23.87
CA LEU A 847 -23.12 24.99 -23.47
C LEU A 847 -21.70 24.83 -22.89
N GLY A 848 -20.71 25.58 -23.39
CA GLY A 848 -19.34 25.51 -22.91
C GLY A 848 -19.21 25.90 -21.42
N PRO A 849 -19.66 27.11 -21.02
CA PRO A 849 -19.68 27.52 -19.62
C PRO A 849 -20.56 26.63 -18.72
N TYR A 850 -21.67 26.11 -19.26
CA TYR A 850 -22.51 25.16 -18.54
C TYR A 850 -21.79 23.84 -18.26
N GLU A 851 -21.22 23.20 -19.30
CA GLU A 851 -20.41 21.98 -19.20
C GLU A 851 -19.27 22.14 -18.18
N GLU A 852 -18.51 23.23 -18.29
CA GLU A 852 -17.41 23.52 -17.37
C GLU A 852 -17.90 23.69 -15.92
N ALA A 853 -19.06 24.30 -15.73
CA ALA A 853 -19.66 24.47 -14.42
C ALA A 853 -20.12 23.16 -13.80
N ILE A 854 -20.65 22.21 -14.58
CA ILE A 854 -21.16 20.91 -14.07
C ILE A 854 -20.08 19.82 -14.01
N ARG A 855 -18.98 19.97 -14.76
CA ARG A 855 -17.91 18.98 -14.91
C ARG A 855 -17.29 18.49 -13.60
N THR A 856 -17.05 19.40 -12.66
CA THR A 856 -16.36 19.07 -11.39
C THR A 856 -17.31 18.79 -10.23
N ASN A 857 -18.62 18.79 -10.46
CA ASN A 857 -19.65 18.44 -9.48
C ASN A 857 -20.52 17.28 -9.99
N ILE A 858 -21.62 17.56 -10.69
CA ILE A 858 -22.55 16.58 -11.26
C ILE A 858 -21.80 15.59 -12.17
N GLY A 859 -20.90 16.10 -13.00
CA GLY A 859 -20.08 15.30 -13.93
C GLY A 859 -18.85 14.61 -13.33
N LEU A 860 -18.55 14.82 -12.04
CA LEU A 860 -17.28 14.39 -11.44
C LEU A 860 -17.02 12.89 -11.61
N ARG A 861 -18.07 12.06 -11.53
CA ARG A 861 -18.02 10.60 -11.66
C ARG A 861 -17.62 10.11 -13.06
N GLN A 862 -17.90 10.90 -14.10
CA GLN A 862 -17.61 10.54 -15.49
C GLN A 862 -16.19 10.94 -15.93
N LEU A 863 -15.45 11.68 -15.09
CA LEU A 863 -14.09 12.05 -15.40
C LEU A 863 -13.17 10.81 -15.38
N PRO A 864 -12.15 10.74 -16.25
CA PRO A 864 -11.20 9.63 -16.24
C PRO A 864 -10.35 9.63 -14.95
N ARG A 865 -10.12 10.81 -14.37
CA ARG A 865 -9.34 11.02 -13.15
C ARG A 865 -9.89 12.20 -12.35
N PHE A 866 -9.62 12.21 -11.06
CA PHE A 866 -9.93 13.37 -10.22
C PHE A 866 -9.10 14.59 -10.63
N PRO A 867 -9.71 15.78 -10.77
CA PRO A 867 -8.95 17.01 -10.72
C PRO A 867 -8.35 17.20 -9.32
N ARG A 868 -7.26 17.98 -9.24
CA ARG A 868 -6.40 18.04 -8.05
C ARG A 868 -7.15 18.40 -6.77
N GLU A 869 -8.11 19.30 -6.84
CA GLU A 869 -8.88 19.76 -5.69
C GLU A 869 -9.77 18.64 -5.12
N GLN A 870 -10.53 17.98 -5.99
CA GLN A 870 -11.42 16.87 -5.63
C GLN A 870 -10.61 15.68 -5.10
N ALA A 871 -9.47 15.39 -5.73
CA ALA A 871 -8.54 14.36 -5.25
C ALA A 871 -8.10 14.61 -3.81
N LEU A 872 -7.77 15.86 -3.44
CA LEU A 872 -7.33 16.21 -2.09
C LEU A 872 -8.47 16.10 -1.07
N TYR A 873 -9.68 16.52 -1.44
CA TYR A 873 -10.86 16.36 -0.59
C TYR A 873 -11.15 14.88 -0.33
N VAL A 874 -11.26 14.07 -1.40
CA VAL A 874 -11.55 12.64 -1.30
C VAL A 874 -10.44 11.91 -0.54
N ALA A 875 -9.18 12.29 -0.72
CA ALA A 875 -8.05 11.74 0.04
C ALA A 875 -8.18 11.99 1.55
N SER A 876 -8.64 13.18 1.95
CA SER A 876 -8.85 13.54 3.36
C SER A 876 -10.04 12.81 3.97
N CYS A 877 -11.16 12.74 3.24
CA CYS A 877 -12.37 12.06 3.68
C CYS A 877 -12.15 10.54 3.84
N ASN A 878 -11.43 9.92 2.89
CA ASN A 878 -11.18 8.48 2.91
C ASN A 878 -10.09 8.05 3.92
N ALA A 879 -9.37 9.00 4.53
CA ALA A 879 -8.30 8.70 5.48
C ALA A 879 -8.82 8.28 6.88
N SER A 880 -10.11 8.50 7.15
CA SER A 880 -10.74 8.18 8.44
C SER A 880 -11.43 6.83 8.40
N HIS A 881 -11.38 6.10 9.52
CA HIS A 881 -12.12 4.85 9.68
C HIS A 881 -13.63 5.11 9.81
N ARG A 882 -14.43 4.21 9.26
CA ARG A 882 -15.90 4.30 9.25
C ARG A 882 -16.48 2.96 9.68
N ASP A 883 -17.36 3.00 10.66
CA ASP A 883 -18.09 1.82 11.12
C ASP A 883 -19.12 1.40 10.05
N ILE A 884 -18.99 0.17 9.56
CA ILE A 884 -19.89 -0.43 8.57
C ILE A 884 -20.66 -1.63 9.14
N SER A 885 -20.58 -1.87 10.44
CA SER A 885 -21.15 -3.05 11.12
C SER A 885 -22.65 -3.23 10.94
N LEU A 886 -23.42 -2.16 10.69
CA LEU A 886 -24.86 -2.28 10.47
C LEU A 886 -25.23 -2.95 9.13
N ASN A 887 -24.26 -3.16 8.24
CA ASN A 887 -24.44 -3.87 6.97
C ASN A 887 -24.07 -5.37 7.05
N PHE A 888 -23.67 -5.85 8.24
CA PHE A 888 -23.22 -7.22 8.53
C PHE A 888 -23.95 -7.76 9.76
#